data_AF-A0A2S6PJ68-F1
#
_entry.id   AF-A0A2S6PJ68-F1
#
_cell.length_a   1.000
_cell.length_b   1.000
_cell.length_c   1.000
_cell.angle_alpha   90.00
_cell.angle_beta   90.00
_cell.angle_gamma   90.00
#
_symmetry.space_group_name_H-M   'P 1'
#
loop_
_entity.id
_entity.type
_entity.pdbx_description
1 polymer ?
#
loop_
_entity_poly.entity_id
_entity_poly.type
_entity_poly.pdbx_seq_one_letter_code
_entity_poly.pdbx_strand_id
1 'polypeptide(L)'
;MVGGPKANELAEFLLELGSRGDLTTARSFAHRFPGGRNVWAQYLNGSTVIPSYTLSQVVEYACGTDARKREQDLARAKVLHRQATAEARASRARGGAGESQGVDRELTAVHQLLADTRVKLDEAHEAGQRARAVIALLMAMCARAETSVRDLTEQRDAGRALHRAQTEQRLDEARLRLERTERELERTHRHLGIAQRVQKALLKEAEEARRESERLRRGAARSARRPDENSDSTLERAFPARREIVLGRDGDLASYDRVLELIAGEAEEREQALNSLDEATDALEPPVLPPTGDTGRGRAPVSVLRRHVRRLLGYLRGVLSPRTIALALALAVLAALVAPLLSDLVFQGRDDGESPAATGEPGTIGDARRADPCGLLDSASLSRFGRTRLTADYGEINRCDVLVGRNGIDVAEAQVYLDAEPAAFEGVPVRTVGNVEVASFPREEDACVRVIATADRQQIQIIGKQWDTPAPNLCELADAATDYAVGVLADGPVPRRSTEPAANSLALIDACTLLDAAALRHVPGVGARDGRPGFASWNCEWSDADGDSDVVVEYSRDNSLKDDGEPEDIAGTRGFVSPQEAGDDSCVVRFPHRTYTNPHGDSIVEHLQLTVHAPQSPSRLCATAQALTATAAKNIARHIAEK
;
A
#
# COMPACT_ATOMS: atom_id res chain seq x y z
N MET A 1 14.68 7.09 69.90
CA MET A 1 13.99 5.81 69.66
C MET A 1 14.04 4.98 70.92
N VAL A 2 12.91 4.41 71.37
CA VAL A 2 12.78 3.67 72.65
C VAL A 2 12.30 2.23 72.41
N GLY A 3 11.81 1.91 71.21
CA GLY A 3 11.32 0.59 70.83
C GLY A 3 12.41 -0.42 70.48
N GLY A 4 11.98 -1.63 70.12
CA GLY A 4 12.84 -2.63 69.48
C GLY A 4 13.29 -2.17 68.08
N PRO A 5 14.39 -2.74 67.54
CA PRO A 5 14.93 -2.38 66.22
C PRO A 5 13.87 -2.23 65.12
N LYS A 6 12.93 -3.18 65.01
CA LYS A 6 11.90 -3.14 63.95
C LYS A 6 10.81 -2.12 64.18
N ALA A 7 10.45 -1.87 65.44
CA ALA A 7 9.54 -0.76 65.77
C ALA A 7 10.18 0.61 65.47
N ASN A 8 11.49 0.74 65.66
CA ASN A 8 12.24 1.95 65.34
C ASN A 8 12.35 2.17 63.82
N GLU A 9 12.64 1.12 63.03
CA GLU A 9 12.63 1.20 61.56
C GLU A 9 11.27 1.67 61.02
N LEU A 10 10.17 1.17 61.59
CA LEU A 10 8.82 1.64 61.24
C LEU A 10 8.59 3.10 61.62
N ALA A 11 9.09 3.54 62.77
CA ALA A 11 8.99 4.91 63.22
C ALA A 11 9.80 5.88 62.34
N GLU A 12 10.98 5.48 61.86
CA GLU A 12 11.76 6.25 60.87
C GLU A 12 11.01 6.40 59.56
N PHE A 13 10.40 5.31 59.08
CA PHE A 13 9.58 5.36 57.87
C PHE A 13 8.37 6.29 58.03
N LEU A 14 7.74 6.35 59.20
CA LEU A 14 6.67 7.32 59.48
C LEU A 14 7.17 8.77 59.42
N LEU A 15 8.37 9.04 59.93
CA LEU A 15 9.00 10.36 59.85
C LEU A 15 9.36 10.73 58.40
N GLU A 16 9.81 9.76 57.61
CA GLU A 16 10.08 9.89 56.18
C GLU A 16 8.80 10.23 55.39
N LEU A 17 7.69 9.55 55.67
CA LEU A 17 6.39 9.90 55.07
C LEU A 17 5.91 11.28 55.54
N GLY A 18 6.11 11.59 56.81
CA GLY A 18 5.69 12.85 57.40
C GLY A 18 6.38 14.05 56.77
N SER A 19 7.69 13.96 56.49
CA SER A 19 8.44 15.06 55.85
C SER A 19 7.96 15.38 54.44
N ARG A 20 7.39 14.39 53.72
CA ARG A 20 6.81 14.59 52.39
C ARG A 20 5.44 15.29 52.42
N GLY A 21 4.73 15.23 53.55
CA GLY A 21 3.37 15.78 53.73
C GLY A 21 3.26 16.88 54.79
N ASP A 22 4.37 17.54 55.14
CA ASP A 22 4.45 18.58 56.19
C ASP A 22 4.02 18.12 57.61
N LEU A 23 4.14 16.83 57.91
CA LEU A 23 3.86 16.26 59.23
C LEU A 23 5.18 15.96 59.95
N THR A 24 5.78 16.98 60.56
CA THR A 24 7.10 16.86 61.20
C THR A 24 7.06 16.61 62.70
N THR A 25 5.89 16.71 63.34
CA THR A 25 5.76 16.58 64.81
C THR A 25 4.61 15.68 65.22
N ALA A 26 4.67 15.07 66.41
CA ALA A 26 3.54 14.31 66.97
C ALA A 26 2.24 15.15 67.06
N ARG A 27 2.36 16.48 67.17
CA ARG A 27 1.21 17.40 67.16
C ARG A 27 0.58 17.49 65.76
N SER A 28 1.40 17.62 64.71
CA SER A 28 0.87 17.71 63.33
C SER A 28 0.20 16.39 62.91
N PHE A 29 0.78 15.24 63.28
CA PHE A 29 0.13 13.94 63.05
C PHE A 29 -1.20 13.81 63.81
N ALA A 30 -1.24 14.14 65.09
CA ALA A 30 -2.46 14.07 65.90
C ALA A 30 -3.56 15.05 65.45
N HIS A 31 -3.20 16.12 64.76
CA HIS A 31 -4.18 17.04 64.16
C HIS A 31 -4.82 16.44 62.89
N ARG A 32 -4.06 15.62 62.15
CA ARG A 32 -4.50 15.08 60.85
C ARG A 32 -5.14 13.70 60.93
N PHE A 33 -4.71 12.88 61.89
CA PHE A 33 -5.11 11.47 62.01
C PHE A 33 -5.62 11.16 63.42
N PRO A 34 -6.48 10.14 63.58
CA PRO A 34 -7.00 9.76 64.89
C PRO A 34 -5.87 9.40 65.87
N GLY A 35 -6.06 9.79 67.13
CA GLY A 35 -5.11 9.56 68.23
C GLY A 35 -4.58 10.85 68.84
N GLY A 36 -4.44 10.89 70.16
CA GLY A 36 -3.89 12.05 70.86
C GLY A 36 -2.40 12.24 70.59
N ARG A 37 -1.89 13.45 70.87
CA ARG A 37 -0.45 13.80 70.73
C ARG A 37 0.48 12.78 71.40
N ASN A 38 0.11 12.26 72.56
CA ASN A 38 0.91 11.27 73.30
C ASN A 38 0.98 9.93 72.58
N VAL A 39 -0.10 9.50 71.92
CA VAL A 39 -0.15 8.27 71.14
C VAL A 39 0.77 8.38 69.93
N TRP A 40 0.71 9.51 69.22
CA TRP A 40 1.62 9.76 68.09
C TRP A 40 3.08 9.90 68.52
N ALA A 41 3.36 10.48 69.69
CA ALA A 41 4.72 10.49 70.23
C ALA A 41 5.26 9.07 70.45
N GLN A 42 4.41 8.13 70.89
CA GLN A 42 4.77 6.72 71.05
C GLN A 42 4.95 5.97 69.73
N TYR A 43 4.19 6.32 68.68
CA TYR A 43 4.41 5.76 67.35
C TYR A 43 5.71 6.26 66.74
N LEU A 44 5.95 7.57 66.81
CA LEU A 44 7.13 8.21 66.21
C LEU A 44 8.45 7.92 66.95
N ASN A 45 8.39 7.45 68.20
CA ASN A 45 9.59 7.03 68.94
C ASN A 45 9.77 5.50 68.98
N GLY A 46 8.89 4.74 68.34
CA GLY A 46 8.91 3.29 68.26
C GLY A 46 8.44 2.54 69.53
N SER A 47 8.00 3.22 70.59
CA SER A 47 7.57 2.54 71.83
C SER A 47 6.26 1.76 71.65
N THR A 48 5.43 2.16 70.68
CA THR A 48 4.17 1.49 70.33
C THR A 48 4.12 1.31 68.81
N VAL A 49 3.68 0.13 68.35
CA VAL A 49 3.44 -0.12 66.92
C VAL A 49 2.13 0.56 66.50
N ILE A 50 2.19 1.40 65.47
CA ILE A 50 1.02 2.07 64.89
C ILE A 50 0.05 1.04 64.28
N PRO A 51 -1.29 1.18 64.41
CA PRO A 51 -2.24 0.29 63.73
C PRO A 51 -2.08 0.35 62.20
N SER A 52 -2.15 -0.82 61.53
CA SER A 52 -1.97 -0.94 60.07
C SER A 52 -2.91 -0.04 59.25
N TYR A 53 -4.14 0.14 59.72
CA TYR A 53 -5.13 1.04 59.08
C TYR A 53 -4.65 2.50 59.12
N THR A 54 -4.19 2.97 60.28
CA THR A 54 -3.70 4.34 60.46
C THR A 54 -2.42 4.57 59.66
N LEU A 55 -1.53 3.57 59.59
CA LEU A 55 -0.35 3.61 58.74
C LEU A 55 -0.70 3.77 57.25
N SER A 56 -1.74 3.09 56.77
CA SER A 56 -2.19 3.21 55.37
C SER A 56 -2.69 4.62 55.05
N GLN A 57 -3.43 5.25 55.98
CA GLN A 57 -3.88 6.64 55.83
C GLN A 57 -2.72 7.64 55.77
N VAL A 58 -1.65 7.40 56.55
CA VAL A 58 -0.44 8.24 56.50
C VAL A 58 0.24 8.15 55.13
N VAL A 59 0.33 6.94 54.55
CA VAL A 59 0.92 6.73 53.22
C VAL A 59 0.09 7.43 52.14
N GLU A 60 -1.24 7.26 52.16
CA GLU A 60 -2.15 7.90 51.20
C GLU A 60 -2.01 9.42 51.23
N TYR A 61 -1.96 10.01 52.42
CA TYR A 61 -1.78 11.44 52.59
C TYR A 61 -0.41 11.92 52.08
N ALA A 62 0.67 11.20 52.38
CA ALA A 62 2.03 11.58 51.99
C ALA A 62 2.31 11.45 50.48
N CYS A 63 1.58 10.59 49.75
CA CYS A 63 1.83 10.34 48.33
C CYS A 63 1.00 11.23 47.38
N GLY A 64 0.00 11.96 47.89
CA GLY A 64 -0.85 12.80 47.05
C GLY A 64 -1.50 12.02 45.90
N THR A 65 -1.43 12.54 44.67
CA THR A 65 -2.01 11.93 43.46
C THR A 65 -1.10 10.91 42.76
N ASP A 66 0.12 10.68 43.23
CA ASP A 66 1.07 9.74 42.61
C ASP A 66 0.70 8.29 42.99
N ALA A 67 0.02 7.60 42.06
CA ALA A 67 -0.44 6.23 42.26
C ALA A 67 0.71 5.21 42.39
N ARG A 68 1.80 5.40 41.62
CA ARG A 68 2.93 4.46 41.61
C ARG A 68 3.72 4.53 42.90
N LYS A 69 4.00 5.74 43.38
CA LYS A 69 4.69 5.96 44.66
C LYS A 69 3.87 5.46 45.84
N ARG A 70 2.55 5.68 45.81
CA ARG A 70 1.61 5.19 46.83
C ARG A 70 1.65 3.66 46.94
N GLU A 71 1.64 2.95 45.82
CA GLU A 71 1.70 1.48 45.81
C GLU A 71 3.01 0.97 46.43
N GLN A 72 4.15 1.57 46.05
CA GLN A 72 5.47 1.22 46.58
C GLN A 72 5.57 1.46 48.09
N ASP A 73 5.14 2.63 48.56
CA ASP A 73 5.19 2.98 49.98
C ASP A 73 4.22 2.12 50.81
N LEU A 74 3.04 1.76 50.28
CA LEU A 74 2.13 0.83 50.94
C LEU A 74 2.74 -0.57 51.07
N ALA A 75 3.42 -1.06 50.04
CA ALA A 75 4.11 -2.34 50.10
C ALA A 75 5.20 -2.35 51.18
N ARG A 76 6.04 -1.28 51.23
CA ARG A 76 7.08 -1.10 52.26
C ARG A 76 6.47 -0.99 53.67
N ALA A 77 5.41 -0.20 53.83
CA ALA A 77 4.69 -0.02 55.08
C ALA A 77 4.20 -1.36 55.68
N LYS A 78 3.58 -2.20 54.83
CA LYS A 78 3.07 -3.53 55.24
C LYS A 78 4.18 -4.46 55.72
N VAL A 79 5.35 -4.43 55.10
CA VAL A 79 6.50 -5.24 55.53
C VAL A 79 7.01 -4.77 56.90
N LEU A 80 7.28 -3.48 57.05
CA LEU A 80 7.79 -2.89 58.30
C LEU A 80 6.81 -3.10 59.47
N HIS A 81 5.51 -2.89 59.24
CA HIS A 81 4.48 -3.12 60.25
C HIS A 81 4.43 -4.57 60.73
N ARG A 82 4.49 -5.55 59.81
CA ARG A 82 4.52 -6.98 60.17
C ARG A 82 5.74 -7.32 61.03
N GLN A 83 6.91 -6.83 60.65
CA GLN A 83 8.15 -7.06 61.40
C GLN A 83 8.10 -6.43 62.80
N ALA A 84 7.69 -5.16 62.91
CA ALA A 84 7.55 -4.47 64.19
C ALA A 84 6.53 -5.17 65.13
N THR A 85 5.41 -5.63 64.57
CA THR A 85 4.39 -6.37 65.32
C THR A 85 4.91 -7.70 65.83
N ALA A 86 5.64 -8.45 65.00
CA ALA A 86 6.23 -9.73 65.38
C ALA A 86 7.27 -9.56 66.51
N GLU A 87 8.13 -8.53 66.41
CA GLU A 87 9.12 -8.20 67.45
C GLU A 87 8.44 -7.81 68.77
N ALA A 88 7.41 -6.95 68.72
CA ALA A 88 6.66 -6.56 69.92
C ALA A 88 6.02 -7.75 70.64
N ARG A 89 5.49 -8.73 69.88
CA ARG A 89 4.97 -9.99 70.43
C ARG A 89 6.07 -10.82 71.08
N ALA A 90 7.22 -10.96 70.43
CA ALA A 90 8.36 -11.72 70.95
C ALA A 90 8.95 -11.11 72.23
N SER A 91 8.95 -9.77 72.35
CA SER A 91 9.40 -9.08 73.56
C SER A 91 8.43 -9.26 74.73
N ARG A 92 7.11 -9.24 74.49
CA ARG A 92 6.11 -9.55 75.54
C ARG A 92 6.22 -10.99 76.03
N ALA A 93 6.45 -11.94 75.12
CA ALA A 93 6.64 -13.35 75.49
C ALA A 93 7.85 -13.57 76.42
N ARG A 94 8.92 -12.76 76.26
CA ARG A 94 10.13 -12.83 77.11
C ARG A 94 9.98 -12.16 78.48
N GLY A 95 9.07 -11.19 78.62
CA GLY A 95 8.91 -10.40 79.85
C GLY A 95 7.88 -10.93 80.86
N GLY A 96 7.15 -12.01 80.57
CA GLY A 96 5.98 -12.44 81.34
C GLY A 96 6.05 -13.86 81.90
N ALA A 97 6.93 -14.10 82.87
CA ALA A 97 6.95 -15.32 83.70
C ALA A 97 6.62 -14.99 85.17
N GLY A 98 5.62 -14.13 85.40
CA GLY A 98 5.03 -13.86 86.71
C GLY A 98 3.77 -14.71 86.91
N GLU A 99 3.81 -15.59 87.91
CA GLU A 99 2.88 -16.66 88.22
C GLU A 99 1.56 -16.16 88.86
N SER A 100 0.61 -15.63 88.07
CA SER A 100 -0.77 -15.36 88.54
C SER A 100 -1.81 -15.09 87.42
N GLN A 101 -1.84 -15.84 86.31
CA GLN A 101 -2.77 -15.54 85.18
C GLN A 101 -3.25 -16.78 84.41
N GLY A 102 -4.00 -17.68 85.06
CA GLY A 102 -4.65 -18.81 84.38
C GLY A 102 -5.89 -18.41 83.57
N VAL A 103 -6.76 -17.57 84.15
CA VAL A 103 -8.06 -17.18 83.54
C VAL A 103 -7.89 -16.08 82.47
N ASP A 104 -6.96 -15.15 82.66
CA ASP A 104 -6.67 -14.08 81.69
C ASP A 104 -6.10 -14.61 80.37
N ARG A 105 -5.38 -15.74 80.39
CA ARG A 105 -4.80 -16.33 79.17
C ARG A 105 -5.86 -16.92 78.25
N GLU A 106 -6.87 -17.58 78.80
CA GLU A 106 -7.93 -18.19 78.01
C GLU A 106 -8.83 -17.13 77.37
N LEU A 107 -9.18 -16.08 78.14
CA LEU A 107 -9.93 -14.93 77.61
C LEU A 107 -9.13 -14.17 76.54
N THR A 108 -7.83 -13.99 76.74
CA THR A 108 -6.94 -13.37 75.74
C THR A 108 -6.85 -14.21 74.46
N ALA A 109 -6.76 -15.55 74.57
CA ALA A 109 -6.72 -16.44 73.41
C ALA A 109 -8.04 -16.40 72.61
N VAL A 110 -9.19 -16.35 73.28
CA VAL A 110 -10.50 -16.21 72.62
C VAL A 110 -10.62 -14.85 71.91
N HIS A 111 -10.21 -13.75 72.55
CA HIS A 111 -10.21 -12.44 71.89
C HIS A 111 -9.27 -12.38 70.68
N GLN A 112 -8.11 -13.03 70.77
CA GLN A 112 -7.16 -13.13 69.67
C GLN A 112 -7.77 -13.91 68.48
N LEU A 113 -8.41 -15.05 68.75
CA LEU A 113 -9.07 -15.86 67.72
C LEU A 113 -10.22 -15.09 67.06
N LEU A 114 -11.01 -14.35 67.83
CA LEU A 114 -12.12 -13.55 67.31
C LEU A 114 -11.61 -12.41 66.42
N ALA A 115 -10.51 -11.75 66.81
CA ALA A 115 -9.87 -10.72 66.01
C ALA A 115 -9.31 -11.28 64.69
N ASP A 116 -8.61 -12.43 64.74
CA ASP A 116 -8.07 -13.09 63.56
C ASP A 116 -9.17 -13.55 62.60
N THR A 117 -10.29 -14.06 63.14
CA THR A 117 -11.45 -14.47 62.34
C THR A 117 -12.11 -13.28 61.65
N ARG A 118 -12.21 -12.13 62.34
CA ARG A 118 -12.76 -10.91 61.76
C ARG A 118 -11.91 -10.38 60.61
N VAL A 119 -10.59 -10.38 60.77
CA VAL A 119 -9.65 -10.00 59.69
C VAL A 119 -9.84 -10.91 58.47
N LYS A 120 -9.93 -12.23 58.66
CA LYS A 120 -10.16 -13.17 57.55
C LYS A 120 -11.52 -12.97 56.86
N LEU A 121 -12.56 -12.60 57.61
CA LEU A 121 -13.88 -12.30 57.05
C LEU A 121 -13.84 -11.03 56.19
N ASP A 122 -13.17 -9.98 56.66
CA ASP A 122 -12.99 -8.73 55.91
C ASP A 122 -12.18 -8.97 54.62
N GLU A 123 -11.10 -9.76 54.69
CA GLU A 123 -10.31 -10.18 53.51
C GLU A 123 -11.16 -10.96 52.50
N ALA A 124 -11.99 -11.90 52.97
CA ALA A 124 -12.90 -12.66 52.11
C ALA A 124 -13.96 -11.76 51.44
N HIS A 125 -14.47 -10.76 52.17
CA HIS A 125 -15.44 -9.81 51.63
C HIS A 125 -14.80 -8.92 50.55
N GLU A 126 -13.58 -8.42 50.77
CA GLU A 126 -12.82 -7.65 49.78
C GLU A 126 -12.50 -8.49 48.53
N ALA A 127 -12.11 -9.75 48.71
CA ALA A 127 -11.93 -10.69 47.60
C ALA A 127 -13.22 -10.91 46.80
N GLY A 128 -14.36 -11.05 47.48
CA GLY A 128 -15.68 -11.18 46.84
C GLY A 128 -16.09 -9.93 46.05
N GLN A 129 -15.80 -8.72 46.57
CA GLN A 129 -16.06 -7.48 45.84
C GLN A 129 -15.18 -7.34 44.60
N ARG A 130 -13.89 -7.69 44.69
CA ARG A 130 -12.99 -7.71 43.54
C ARG A 130 -13.46 -8.69 42.46
N ALA A 131 -13.87 -9.90 42.84
CA ALA A 131 -14.42 -10.88 41.91
C ALA A 131 -15.68 -10.35 41.18
N ARG A 132 -16.59 -9.68 41.89
CA ARG A 132 -17.78 -9.06 41.28
C ARG A 132 -17.44 -7.95 40.29
N ALA A 133 -16.44 -7.11 40.60
CA ALA A 133 -15.98 -6.07 39.71
C ALA A 133 -15.41 -6.65 38.40
N VAL A 134 -14.62 -7.74 38.50
CA VAL A 134 -14.09 -8.45 37.33
C VAL A 134 -15.20 -9.08 36.49
N ILE A 135 -16.19 -9.72 37.12
CA ILE A 135 -17.35 -10.30 36.41
C ILE A 135 -18.13 -9.20 35.67
N ALA A 136 -18.37 -8.04 36.30
CA ALA A 136 -19.05 -6.93 35.65
C ALA A 136 -18.28 -6.40 34.43
N LEU A 137 -16.95 -6.32 34.52
CA LEU A 137 -16.10 -5.94 33.40
C LEU A 137 -16.17 -6.95 32.25
N LEU A 138 -16.10 -8.25 32.55
CA LEU A 138 -16.21 -9.31 31.56
C LEU A 138 -17.57 -9.28 30.84
N MET A 139 -18.66 -9.07 31.58
CA MET A 139 -20.00 -8.93 30.99
C MET A 139 -20.10 -7.71 30.04
N ALA A 140 -19.49 -6.58 30.41
CA ALA A 140 -19.43 -5.40 29.55
C ALA A 140 -18.60 -5.65 28.27
N MET A 141 -17.48 -6.39 28.38
CA MET A 141 -16.68 -6.80 27.24
C MET A 141 -17.45 -7.74 26.30
N CYS A 142 -18.18 -8.72 26.84
CA CYS A 142 -19.04 -9.61 26.03
C CYS A 142 -20.12 -8.83 25.28
N ALA A 143 -20.82 -7.91 25.94
CA ALA A 143 -21.85 -7.08 25.28
C ALA A 143 -21.27 -6.21 24.16
N ARG A 144 -20.06 -5.67 24.34
CA ARG A 144 -19.35 -4.93 23.30
C ARG A 144 -18.95 -5.84 22.13
N ALA A 145 -18.46 -7.05 22.41
CA ALA A 145 -18.11 -8.03 21.39
C ALA A 145 -19.34 -8.45 20.57
N GLU A 146 -20.49 -8.69 21.21
CA GLU A 146 -21.75 -9.01 20.51
C GLU A 146 -22.21 -7.89 19.57
N THR A 147 -22.02 -6.63 19.98
CA THR A 147 -22.37 -5.47 19.15
C THR A 147 -21.44 -5.37 17.95
N SER A 148 -20.13 -5.53 18.17
CA SER A 148 -19.13 -5.54 17.10
C SER A 148 -19.36 -6.66 16.08
N VAL A 149 -19.72 -7.87 16.52
CA VAL A 149 -20.06 -8.98 15.61
C VAL A 149 -21.29 -8.67 14.77
N ARG A 150 -22.30 -7.99 15.34
CA ARG A 150 -23.49 -7.57 14.60
C ARG A 150 -23.13 -6.54 13.52
N ASP A 151 -22.38 -5.51 13.87
CA ASP A 151 -21.97 -4.45 12.95
C ASP A 151 -21.12 -5.00 11.79
N LEU A 152 -20.15 -5.88 12.09
CA LEU A 152 -19.34 -6.56 11.07
C LEU A 152 -20.17 -7.46 10.16
N THR A 153 -21.21 -8.11 10.71
CA THR A 153 -22.13 -8.93 9.91
C THR A 153 -22.94 -8.06 8.95
N GLU A 154 -23.44 -6.91 9.41
CA GLU A 154 -24.16 -5.95 8.57
C GLU A 154 -23.26 -5.36 7.46
N GLN A 155 -22.02 -4.99 7.79
CA GLN A 155 -21.03 -4.51 6.81
C GLN A 155 -20.71 -5.58 5.76
N ARG A 156 -20.47 -6.83 6.17
CA ARG A 156 -20.22 -7.94 5.25
C ARG A 156 -21.38 -8.15 4.30
N ASP A 157 -22.61 -8.11 4.81
CA ASP A 157 -23.81 -8.35 4.00
C ASP A 157 -24.07 -7.18 3.02
N ALA A 158 -23.80 -5.94 3.44
CA ALA A 158 -23.81 -4.76 2.58
C ALA A 158 -22.76 -4.86 1.46
N GLY A 159 -21.53 -5.25 1.78
CA GLY A 159 -20.47 -5.47 0.79
C GLY A 159 -20.83 -6.55 -0.23
N ARG A 160 -21.43 -7.66 0.21
CA ARG A 160 -21.95 -8.72 -0.69
C ARG A 160 -23.09 -8.23 -1.58
N ALA A 161 -23.92 -7.32 -1.11
CA ALA A 161 -24.99 -6.72 -1.93
C ALA A 161 -24.40 -5.80 -3.00
N LEU A 162 -23.44 -4.95 -2.63
CA LEU A 162 -22.74 -4.06 -3.56
C LEU A 162 -22.00 -4.84 -4.65
N HIS A 163 -21.25 -5.87 -4.27
CA HIS A 163 -20.52 -6.70 -5.23
C HIS A 163 -21.46 -7.41 -6.22
N ARG A 164 -22.62 -7.89 -5.76
CA ARG A 164 -23.65 -8.47 -6.64
C ARG A 164 -24.17 -7.44 -7.64
N ALA A 165 -24.49 -6.23 -7.19
CA ALA A 165 -24.96 -5.16 -8.07
C ALA A 165 -23.90 -4.75 -9.11
N GLN A 166 -22.63 -4.63 -8.72
CA GLN A 166 -21.52 -4.35 -9.65
C GLN A 166 -21.33 -5.48 -10.68
N THR A 167 -21.46 -6.73 -10.25
CA THR A 167 -21.35 -7.90 -11.15
C THR A 167 -22.49 -7.93 -12.15
N GLU A 168 -23.73 -7.63 -11.72
CA GLU A 168 -24.89 -7.51 -12.61
C GLU A 168 -24.69 -6.39 -13.64
N GLN A 169 -24.22 -5.21 -13.20
CA GLN A 169 -23.90 -4.10 -14.10
C GLN A 169 -22.83 -4.47 -15.14
N ARG A 170 -21.74 -5.13 -14.73
CA ARG A 170 -20.68 -5.60 -15.65
C ARG A 170 -21.20 -6.63 -16.64
N LEU A 171 -22.09 -7.52 -16.20
CA LEU A 171 -22.72 -8.51 -17.08
C LEU A 171 -23.61 -7.84 -18.13
N ASP A 172 -24.39 -6.84 -17.76
CA ASP A 172 -25.24 -6.10 -18.69
C ASP A 172 -24.41 -5.27 -19.69
N GLU A 173 -23.32 -4.65 -19.25
CA GLU A 173 -22.38 -3.97 -20.15
C GLU A 173 -21.75 -4.96 -21.16
N ALA A 174 -21.31 -6.12 -20.68
CA ALA A 174 -20.74 -7.16 -21.54
C ALA A 174 -21.77 -7.66 -22.58
N ARG A 175 -23.05 -7.80 -22.21
CA ARG A 175 -24.13 -8.15 -23.14
C ARG A 175 -24.32 -7.10 -24.22
N LEU A 176 -24.37 -5.81 -23.84
CA LEU A 176 -24.49 -4.72 -24.82
C LEU A 176 -23.31 -4.65 -25.80
N ARG A 177 -22.08 -4.89 -25.31
CA ARG A 177 -20.88 -4.97 -26.17
C ARG A 177 -20.96 -6.15 -27.14
N LEU A 178 -21.46 -7.31 -26.69
CA LEU A 178 -21.66 -8.48 -27.53
C LEU A 178 -22.69 -8.20 -28.64
N GLU A 179 -23.85 -7.63 -28.30
CA GLU A 179 -24.90 -7.29 -29.27
C GLU A 179 -24.43 -6.26 -30.32
N ARG A 180 -23.60 -5.29 -29.92
CA ARG A 180 -22.98 -4.35 -30.86
C ARG A 180 -22.05 -5.08 -31.84
N THR A 181 -21.19 -5.96 -31.31
CA THR A 181 -20.24 -6.74 -32.12
C THR A 181 -20.96 -7.67 -33.08
N GLU A 182 -22.04 -8.32 -32.66
CA GLU A 182 -22.87 -9.18 -33.53
C GLU A 182 -23.51 -8.37 -34.66
N ARG A 183 -24.03 -7.17 -34.38
CA ARG A 183 -24.57 -6.26 -35.42
C ARG A 183 -23.50 -5.82 -36.42
N GLU A 184 -22.29 -5.49 -35.96
CA GLU A 184 -21.16 -5.13 -36.82
C GLU A 184 -20.70 -6.32 -37.69
N LEU A 185 -20.66 -7.52 -37.09
CA LEU A 185 -20.34 -8.75 -37.82
C LEU A 185 -21.39 -9.04 -38.91
N GLU A 186 -22.67 -8.82 -38.62
CA GLU A 186 -23.75 -8.98 -39.59
C GLU A 186 -23.65 -7.95 -40.72
N ARG A 187 -23.37 -6.67 -40.41
CA ARG A 187 -23.07 -5.62 -41.42
C ARG A 187 -21.92 -6.03 -42.33
N THR A 188 -20.83 -6.54 -41.75
CA THR A 188 -19.66 -7.00 -42.49
C THR A 188 -19.99 -8.18 -43.42
N HIS A 189 -20.79 -9.14 -42.96
CA HIS A 189 -21.27 -10.25 -43.79
C HIS A 189 -22.14 -9.76 -44.96
N ARG A 190 -23.03 -8.79 -44.73
CA ARG A 190 -23.82 -8.17 -45.80
C ARG A 190 -22.92 -7.50 -46.85
N HIS A 191 -21.90 -6.75 -46.42
CA HIS A 191 -20.95 -6.09 -47.32
C HIS A 191 -20.15 -7.11 -48.15
N LEU A 192 -19.66 -8.19 -47.55
CA LEU A 192 -18.98 -9.26 -48.27
C LEU A 192 -19.88 -9.90 -49.33
N GLY A 193 -21.16 -10.13 -49.00
CA GLY A 193 -22.15 -10.64 -49.96
C GLY A 193 -22.41 -9.69 -51.14
N ILE A 194 -22.44 -8.37 -50.89
CA ILE A 194 -22.54 -7.35 -51.95
C ILE A 194 -21.29 -7.36 -52.83
N ALA A 195 -20.09 -7.32 -52.24
CA ALA A 195 -18.83 -7.34 -52.96
C ALA A 195 -18.70 -8.58 -53.87
N GLN A 196 -19.09 -9.76 -53.38
CA GLN A 196 -19.13 -10.99 -54.18
C GLN A 196 -20.09 -10.90 -55.38
N ARG A 197 -21.24 -10.23 -55.24
CA ARG A 197 -22.18 -10.01 -56.35
C ARG A 197 -21.62 -9.05 -57.40
N VAL A 198 -21.00 -7.96 -56.97
CA VAL A 198 -20.35 -6.98 -57.88
C VAL A 198 -19.22 -7.64 -58.66
N GLN A 199 -18.36 -8.41 -57.98
CA GLN A 199 -17.28 -9.15 -58.64
C GLN A 199 -17.80 -10.11 -59.72
N LYS A 200 -18.89 -10.83 -59.46
CA LYS A 200 -19.52 -11.71 -60.46
C LYS A 200 -20.08 -10.93 -61.66
N ALA A 201 -20.69 -9.76 -61.42
CA ALA A 201 -21.19 -8.90 -62.49
C ALA A 201 -20.05 -8.38 -63.37
N LEU A 202 -18.96 -7.88 -62.76
CA LEU A 202 -17.77 -7.40 -63.48
C LEU A 202 -17.10 -8.49 -64.30
N LEU A 203 -17.00 -9.72 -63.78
CA LEU A 203 -16.46 -10.85 -64.54
C LEU A 203 -17.33 -11.16 -65.77
N LYS A 204 -18.65 -11.12 -65.63
CA LYS A 204 -19.58 -11.33 -66.74
C LYS A 204 -19.44 -10.23 -67.81
N GLU A 205 -19.39 -8.96 -67.39
CA GLU A 205 -19.20 -7.82 -68.29
C GLU A 205 -17.85 -7.89 -69.02
N ALA A 206 -16.77 -8.27 -68.32
CA ALA A 206 -15.46 -8.48 -68.91
C ALA A 206 -15.46 -9.60 -69.97
N GLU A 207 -16.19 -10.69 -69.74
CA GLU A 207 -16.38 -11.74 -70.74
C GLU A 207 -17.16 -11.26 -71.96
N GLU A 208 -18.23 -10.49 -71.77
CA GLU A 208 -19.03 -9.91 -72.86
C GLU A 208 -18.19 -8.93 -73.70
N ALA A 209 -17.45 -8.03 -73.05
CA ALA A 209 -16.53 -7.11 -73.72
C ALA A 209 -15.44 -7.85 -74.53
N ARG A 210 -14.91 -8.96 -74.00
CA ARG A 210 -13.95 -9.81 -74.71
C ARG A 210 -14.57 -10.44 -75.95
N ARG A 211 -15.79 -10.97 -75.85
CA ARG A 211 -16.54 -11.55 -76.99
C ARG A 211 -16.82 -10.49 -78.06
N GLU A 212 -17.19 -9.28 -77.66
CA GLU A 212 -17.41 -8.17 -78.57
C GLU A 212 -16.12 -7.75 -79.28
N SER A 213 -15.01 -7.61 -78.55
CA SER A 213 -13.70 -7.33 -79.15
C SER A 213 -13.30 -8.39 -80.18
N GLU A 214 -13.51 -9.67 -79.89
CA GLU A 214 -13.29 -10.75 -80.86
C GLU A 214 -14.21 -10.65 -82.07
N ARG A 215 -15.50 -10.33 -81.88
CA ARG A 215 -16.46 -10.12 -82.96
C ARG A 215 -16.00 -8.99 -83.88
N LEU A 216 -15.59 -7.87 -83.31
CA LEU A 216 -15.08 -6.70 -84.03
C LEU A 216 -13.79 -7.04 -84.77
N ARG A 217 -12.84 -7.73 -84.14
CA ARG A 217 -11.60 -8.22 -84.80
C ARG A 217 -11.91 -9.14 -85.98
N ARG A 218 -12.84 -10.07 -85.84
CA ARG A 218 -13.28 -10.95 -86.96
C ARG A 218 -14.00 -10.15 -88.05
N GLY A 219 -14.76 -9.11 -87.69
CA GLY A 219 -15.36 -8.17 -88.63
C GLY A 219 -14.31 -7.44 -89.46
N ALA A 220 -13.33 -6.82 -88.78
CA ALA A 220 -12.22 -6.11 -89.42
C ALA A 220 -11.39 -7.03 -90.34
N ALA A 221 -11.10 -8.26 -89.90
CA ALA A 221 -10.39 -9.24 -90.73
C ALA A 221 -11.17 -9.65 -91.98
N ARG A 222 -12.52 -9.62 -91.95
CA ARG A 222 -13.36 -9.87 -93.12
C ARG A 222 -13.40 -8.67 -94.07
N SER A 223 -13.49 -7.45 -93.54
CA SER A 223 -13.41 -6.23 -94.35
C SER A 223 -12.06 -6.10 -95.05
N ALA A 224 -10.97 -6.49 -94.39
CA ALA A 224 -9.62 -6.51 -94.99
C ALA A 224 -9.43 -7.58 -96.09
N ARG A 225 -10.34 -8.55 -96.21
CA ARG A 225 -10.32 -9.61 -97.23
C ARG A 225 -11.22 -9.31 -98.44
N ARG A 226 -11.88 -8.17 -98.50
CA ARG A 226 -12.61 -7.73 -99.68
C ARG A 226 -11.64 -6.95 -100.57
N PRO A 227 -11.17 -7.50 -101.71
CA PRO A 227 -10.38 -6.73 -102.64
C PRO A 227 -11.36 -5.86 -103.43
N ASP A 228 -11.48 -4.59 -103.07
CA ASP A 228 -12.01 -3.59 -103.99
C ASP A 228 -10.90 -3.26 -104.99
N GLU A 229 -10.95 -3.96 -106.13
CA GLU A 229 -10.36 -3.49 -107.38
C GLU A 229 -11.16 -2.28 -107.89
N ASN A 230 -10.96 -1.11 -107.26
CA ASN A 230 -11.07 0.24 -107.83
C ASN A 230 -11.35 1.27 -106.73
N SER A 231 -10.28 1.88 -106.21
CA SER A 231 -10.25 3.30 -105.85
C SER A 231 -8.78 3.63 -105.60
N ASP A 232 -8.05 4.03 -106.62
CA ASP A 232 -7.99 5.40 -107.14
C ASP A 232 -7.62 6.43 -106.06
N SER A 233 -6.49 7.03 -106.36
CA SER A 233 -5.69 7.99 -105.62
C SER A 233 -6.45 9.28 -105.35
N THR A 234 -6.88 9.53 -104.10
CA THR A 234 -6.92 10.88 -103.49
C THR A 234 -7.35 10.81 -102.02
N LEU A 235 -6.40 10.67 -101.09
CA LEU A 235 -6.63 10.97 -99.66
C LEU A 235 -5.33 11.33 -98.94
N GLU A 236 -4.49 12.13 -99.60
CA GLU A 236 -3.48 13.00 -98.96
C GLU A 236 -4.10 14.39 -98.75
N ARG A 237 -4.95 14.54 -97.72
CA ARG A 237 -5.22 15.81 -96.99
C ARG A 237 -6.39 15.63 -96.04
N ALA A 238 -6.09 15.22 -94.80
CA ALA A 238 -6.78 15.61 -93.56
C ALA A 238 -6.42 14.62 -92.44
N PHE A 239 -5.16 14.63 -91.99
CA PHE A 239 -4.83 14.14 -90.66
C PHE A 239 -4.27 15.33 -89.87
N PRO A 240 -5.01 15.89 -88.88
CA PRO A 240 -4.40 16.79 -87.93
C PRO A 240 -3.33 16.04 -87.16
N ALA A 241 -2.24 16.76 -86.85
CA ALA A 241 -1.04 16.26 -86.22
C ALA A 241 -1.32 15.20 -85.14
N ARG A 242 -0.66 14.07 -85.31
CA ARG A 242 -0.50 12.98 -84.35
C ARG A 242 0.03 13.59 -83.04
N ARG A 243 -0.85 13.87 -82.07
CA ARG A 243 -0.43 14.11 -80.69
C ARG A 243 0.09 12.78 -80.17
N GLU A 244 1.39 12.67 -80.13
CA GLU A 244 2.12 11.65 -79.40
C GLU A 244 1.67 11.75 -77.94
N ILE A 245 0.75 10.88 -77.52
CA ILE A 245 0.52 10.63 -76.10
C ILE A 245 1.76 9.84 -75.66
N VAL A 246 2.79 10.58 -75.27
CA VAL A 246 3.87 10.07 -74.44
C VAL A 246 3.19 9.65 -73.13
N LEU A 247 2.91 8.35 -73.00
CA LEU A 247 2.73 7.75 -71.69
C LEU A 247 4.06 7.94 -70.96
N GLY A 248 4.10 8.98 -70.13
CA GLY A 248 5.21 9.27 -69.25
C GLY A 248 5.56 7.99 -68.47
N ARG A 249 6.83 7.63 -68.52
CA ARG A 249 7.43 6.48 -67.85
C ARG A 249 7.51 6.64 -66.32
N ASP A 250 6.82 7.63 -65.77
CA ASP A 250 6.71 7.87 -64.35
C ASP A 250 5.26 7.61 -63.96
N GLY A 251 5.04 6.45 -63.32
CA GLY A 251 3.76 6.11 -62.73
C GLY A 251 3.44 7.08 -61.60
N ASP A 252 2.69 8.13 -61.94
CA ASP A 252 2.21 9.09 -60.96
C ASP A 252 1.03 8.49 -60.20
N LEU A 253 1.34 7.88 -59.04
CA LEU A 253 0.38 7.36 -58.06
C LEU A 253 -0.68 8.41 -57.68
N ALA A 254 -0.39 9.70 -57.82
CA ALA A 254 -1.33 10.78 -57.54
C ALA A 254 -2.56 10.81 -58.48
N SER A 255 -2.48 10.21 -59.67
CA SER A 255 -3.66 10.07 -60.56
C SER A 255 -4.59 8.94 -60.12
N TYR A 256 -4.08 7.92 -59.42
CA TYR A 256 -4.90 6.84 -58.87
C TYR A 256 -5.54 7.26 -57.55
N ASP A 257 -4.81 7.99 -56.70
CA ASP A 257 -5.36 8.54 -55.45
C ASP A 257 -6.53 9.48 -55.72
N ARG A 258 -6.46 10.29 -56.78
CA ARG A 258 -7.56 11.20 -57.14
C ARG A 258 -8.83 10.47 -57.63
N VAL A 259 -8.67 9.30 -58.25
CA VAL A 259 -9.79 8.45 -58.67
C VAL A 259 -10.34 7.66 -57.48
N LEU A 260 -9.47 7.22 -56.55
CA LEU A 260 -9.89 6.57 -55.32
C LEU A 260 -10.61 7.53 -54.36
N GLU A 261 -10.18 8.80 -54.28
CA GLU A 261 -10.87 9.86 -53.52
C GLU A 261 -12.26 10.16 -54.11
N LEU A 262 -12.40 10.17 -55.44
CA LEU A 262 -13.71 10.33 -56.10
C LEU A 262 -14.65 9.14 -55.81
N ILE A 263 -14.13 7.91 -55.82
CA ILE A 263 -14.93 6.72 -55.51
C ILE A 263 -15.26 6.63 -54.01
N ALA A 264 -14.33 7.05 -53.14
CA ALA A 264 -14.56 7.10 -51.70
C ALA A 264 -15.58 8.17 -51.31
N GLY A 265 -15.52 9.35 -51.95
CA GLY A 265 -16.51 10.42 -51.76
C GLY A 265 -17.92 10.01 -52.21
N GLU A 266 -18.05 9.33 -53.35
CA GLU A 266 -19.35 8.80 -53.79
C GLU A 266 -19.86 7.66 -52.88
N ALA A 267 -18.97 6.90 -52.24
CA ALA A 267 -19.35 5.88 -51.27
C ALA A 267 -19.84 6.49 -49.94
N GLU A 268 -19.19 7.55 -49.45
CA GLU A 268 -19.63 8.29 -48.25
C GLU A 268 -20.97 9.00 -48.47
N GLU A 269 -21.19 9.65 -49.62
CA GLU A 269 -22.50 10.26 -49.93
C GLU A 269 -23.60 9.20 -50.00
N ARG A 270 -23.28 8.00 -50.52
CA ARG A 270 -24.23 6.89 -50.58
C ARG A 270 -24.50 6.26 -49.21
N GLU A 271 -23.52 6.26 -48.31
CA GLU A 271 -23.68 5.79 -46.93
C GLU A 271 -24.48 6.79 -46.09
N GLN A 272 -24.27 8.10 -46.28
CA GLN A 272 -25.14 9.15 -45.69
C GLN A 272 -26.58 9.06 -46.21
N ALA A 273 -26.77 8.74 -47.50
CA ALA A 273 -28.11 8.51 -48.06
C ALA A 273 -28.80 7.25 -47.51
N LEU A 274 -28.04 6.23 -47.10
CA LEU A 274 -28.57 5.01 -46.48
C LEU A 274 -28.88 5.23 -44.99
N ASN A 275 -28.01 5.94 -44.25
CA ASN A 275 -28.24 6.26 -42.84
C ASN A 275 -29.44 7.19 -42.64
N SER A 276 -29.68 8.14 -43.55
CA SER A 276 -30.89 8.97 -43.54
C SER A 276 -32.17 8.19 -43.88
N LEU A 277 -32.06 7.05 -44.57
CA LEU A 277 -33.18 6.15 -44.82
C LEU A 277 -33.51 5.26 -43.61
N ASP A 278 -32.50 4.79 -42.86
CA ASP A 278 -32.70 4.03 -41.62
C ASP A 278 -33.32 4.94 -40.53
N GLU A 279 -32.85 6.18 -40.39
CA GLU A 279 -33.41 7.15 -39.43
C GLU A 279 -34.87 7.53 -39.76
N ALA A 280 -35.24 7.55 -41.04
CA ALA A 280 -36.63 7.73 -41.48
C ALA A 280 -37.49 6.46 -41.27
N THR A 281 -36.88 5.29 -41.13
CA THR A 281 -37.58 4.01 -40.91
C THR A 281 -37.85 3.79 -39.42
N ASP A 282 -36.94 4.20 -38.53
CA ASP A 282 -37.13 4.18 -37.07
C ASP A 282 -38.22 5.17 -36.61
N ALA A 283 -38.49 6.24 -37.37
CA ALA A 283 -39.56 7.19 -37.08
C ALA A 283 -40.99 6.66 -37.34
N LEU A 284 -41.13 5.44 -37.90
CA LEU A 284 -42.42 4.83 -38.24
C LEU A 284 -42.84 3.69 -37.31
N GLU A 285 -42.09 3.39 -36.24
CA GLU A 285 -42.54 2.39 -35.26
C GLU A 285 -43.62 2.95 -34.30
N PRO A 286 -44.78 2.30 -34.17
CA PRO A 286 -45.81 2.70 -33.22
C PRO A 286 -45.43 2.34 -31.78
N PRO A 287 -45.92 3.08 -30.77
CA PRO A 287 -45.54 2.89 -29.38
C PRO A 287 -45.96 1.52 -28.84
N VAL A 288 -44.99 0.78 -28.30
CA VAL A 288 -45.17 -0.51 -27.63
C VAL A 288 -45.84 -0.30 -26.27
N LEU A 289 -46.99 -0.93 -26.06
CA LEU A 289 -47.70 -1.00 -24.77
C LEU A 289 -46.90 -1.83 -23.74
N PRO A 290 -46.96 -1.50 -22.44
CA PRO A 290 -46.20 -2.21 -21.42
C PRO A 290 -46.82 -3.60 -21.14
N PRO A 291 -46.01 -4.66 -20.96
CA PRO A 291 -46.52 -5.95 -20.51
C PRO A 291 -46.78 -5.93 -18.99
N THR A 292 -48.01 -6.30 -18.64
CA THR A 292 -48.40 -6.77 -17.32
C THR A 292 -47.71 -8.10 -16.99
N GLY A 293 -47.31 -8.25 -15.73
CA GLY A 293 -46.50 -9.39 -15.27
C GLY A 293 -47.24 -10.72 -15.17
N ASP A 294 -46.48 -11.81 -15.06
CA ASP A 294 -46.79 -12.92 -14.15
C ASP A 294 -45.54 -13.79 -13.89
N THR A 295 -45.61 -14.43 -12.74
CA THR A 295 -44.74 -15.34 -11.99
C THR A 295 -44.38 -16.67 -12.68
N GLY A 296 -43.27 -17.30 -12.27
CA GLY A 296 -43.05 -18.72 -12.58
C GLY A 296 -41.66 -19.30 -12.28
N ARG A 297 -41.58 -20.17 -11.28
CA ARG A 297 -40.44 -21.03 -10.85
C ARG A 297 -39.83 -21.90 -11.95
N GLY A 298 -38.55 -22.26 -11.82
CA GLY A 298 -37.98 -23.48 -12.44
C GLY A 298 -36.51 -23.75 -12.10
N ARG A 299 -36.16 -25.01 -11.76
CA ARG A 299 -34.86 -25.52 -11.28
C ARG A 299 -33.83 -25.81 -12.41
N ALA A 300 -32.57 -25.96 -11.98
CA ALA A 300 -31.30 -26.42 -12.62
C ALA A 300 -31.37 -27.73 -13.47
N PRO A 301 -30.29 -28.38 -14.02
CA PRO A 301 -28.82 -28.17 -13.90
C PRO A 301 -27.90 -28.46 -15.15
N VAL A 302 -26.59 -28.13 -15.00
CA VAL A 302 -25.35 -28.84 -15.44
C VAL A 302 -25.05 -29.20 -16.93
N SER A 303 -23.84 -28.75 -17.36
CA SER A 303 -22.80 -29.39 -18.21
C SER A 303 -22.58 -28.99 -19.69
N VAL A 304 -21.26 -28.98 -20.00
CA VAL A 304 -20.56 -29.20 -21.29
C VAL A 304 -20.31 -27.96 -22.18
N LEU A 305 -19.06 -27.49 -22.26
CA LEU A 305 -18.26 -27.69 -23.49
C LEU A 305 -16.75 -27.41 -23.30
N ARG A 306 -16.05 -28.52 -23.07
CA ARG A 306 -14.62 -28.73 -23.30
C ARG A 306 -14.41 -28.97 -24.79
N ARG A 307 -14.10 -27.93 -25.57
CA ARG A 307 -13.55 -28.03 -26.94
C ARG A 307 -13.25 -26.63 -27.47
N HIS A 308 -11.97 -26.21 -27.47
CA HIS A 308 -11.30 -25.37 -28.49
C HIS A 308 -9.91 -24.87 -28.03
N VAL A 309 -9.07 -25.75 -27.46
CA VAL A 309 -7.63 -25.48 -27.18
C VAL A 309 -6.72 -26.39 -28.03
N ARG A 310 -7.04 -26.55 -29.33
CA ARG A 310 -6.12 -27.19 -30.28
C ARG A 310 -6.25 -26.52 -31.64
N ARG A 311 -5.68 -25.30 -31.78
CA ARG A 311 -5.34 -24.71 -33.10
C ARG A 311 -4.56 -23.39 -33.13
N LEU A 312 -3.81 -23.00 -32.09
CA LEU A 312 -2.93 -21.83 -32.16
C LEU A 312 -1.54 -22.10 -31.56
N LEU A 313 -0.91 -23.18 -32.04
CA LEU A 313 0.51 -23.47 -31.87
C LEU A 313 1.04 -23.86 -33.24
N GLY A 314 1.48 -22.88 -34.01
CA GLY A 314 1.91 -23.12 -35.39
C GLY A 314 2.10 -21.91 -36.28
N TYR A 315 2.37 -20.72 -35.78
CA TYR A 315 2.87 -19.60 -36.58
C TYR A 315 3.79 -18.75 -35.69
N LEU A 316 4.85 -18.20 -36.27
CA LEU A 316 6.00 -17.53 -35.62
C LEU A 316 7.19 -18.44 -35.27
N ARG A 317 7.66 -19.18 -36.27
CA ARG A 317 9.09 -19.44 -36.47
C ARG A 317 9.56 -18.64 -37.70
N GLY A 318 10.56 -17.79 -37.50
CA GLY A 318 11.49 -17.32 -38.52
C GLY A 318 11.11 -15.99 -39.18
N VAL A 319 11.91 -14.94 -38.94
CA VAL A 319 12.66 -14.14 -39.93
C VAL A 319 13.46 -13.08 -39.15
N LEU A 320 14.77 -13.30 -38.96
CA LEU A 320 15.74 -12.24 -38.70
C LEU A 320 16.82 -12.37 -39.77
N SER A 321 16.90 -11.36 -40.65
CA SER A 321 17.83 -11.33 -41.78
C SER A 321 19.23 -10.87 -41.34
N PRO A 322 20.31 -11.36 -41.95
CA PRO A 322 21.70 -11.02 -41.59
C PRO A 322 22.11 -9.56 -41.87
N ARG A 323 21.18 -8.67 -42.28
CA ARG A 323 21.47 -7.26 -42.56
C ARG A 323 21.40 -6.35 -41.33
N THR A 324 20.81 -6.78 -40.21
CA THR A 324 20.70 -5.98 -38.98
C THR A 324 21.97 -6.02 -38.11
N ILE A 325 22.85 -7.00 -38.30
CA ILE A 325 24.09 -7.15 -37.51
C ILE A 325 25.19 -6.16 -37.97
N ALA A 326 25.18 -5.75 -39.24
CA ALA A 326 26.19 -4.82 -39.77
C ALA A 326 25.98 -3.35 -39.33
N LEU A 327 24.74 -2.95 -39.02
CA LEU A 327 24.42 -1.57 -38.62
C LEU A 327 24.78 -1.29 -37.14
N ALA A 328 24.68 -2.31 -36.28
CA ALA A 328 24.99 -2.19 -34.85
C ALA A 328 26.50 -2.03 -34.57
N LEU A 329 27.37 -2.61 -35.41
CA LEU A 329 28.82 -2.50 -35.25
C LEU A 329 29.38 -1.15 -35.70
N ALA A 330 28.72 -0.44 -36.62
CA ALA A 330 29.16 0.88 -37.07
C ALA A 330 28.88 2.00 -36.03
N LEU A 331 27.80 1.88 -35.25
CA LEU A 331 27.43 2.85 -34.21
C LEU A 331 28.34 2.76 -32.96
N ALA A 332 28.86 1.57 -32.64
CA ALA A 332 29.74 1.38 -31.49
C ALA A 332 31.13 2.03 -31.68
N VAL A 333 31.64 2.11 -32.92
CA VAL A 333 32.96 2.69 -33.22
C VAL A 333 32.93 4.22 -33.18
N LEU A 334 31.78 4.85 -33.48
CA LEU A 334 31.63 6.31 -33.46
C LEU A 334 31.57 6.85 -32.02
N ALA A 335 30.96 6.11 -31.08
CA ALA A 335 30.88 6.50 -29.67
C ALA A 335 32.24 6.47 -28.95
N ALA A 336 33.14 5.58 -29.35
CA ALA A 336 34.45 5.43 -28.73
C ALA A 336 35.44 6.56 -29.08
N LEU A 337 35.21 7.32 -30.17
CA LEU A 337 36.13 8.35 -30.65
C LEU A 337 35.83 9.77 -30.14
N VAL A 338 34.62 10.02 -29.62
CA VAL A 338 34.20 11.37 -29.17
C VAL A 338 34.42 11.57 -27.66
N ALA A 339 34.53 10.49 -26.89
CA ALA A 339 34.67 10.53 -25.43
C ALA A 339 35.91 11.29 -24.86
N PRO A 340 37.09 11.34 -25.50
CA PRO A 340 38.25 11.98 -24.87
C PRO A 340 38.40 13.48 -25.14
N LEU A 341 37.48 14.13 -25.88
CA LEU A 341 37.60 15.56 -26.25
C LEU A 341 36.73 16.51 -25.40
N LEU A 342 36.01 16.01 -24.40
CA LEU A 342 35.13 16.81 -23.52
C LEU A 342 35.63 16.92 -22.07
N SER A 343 36.83 16.42 -21.76
CA SER A 343 37.32 16.30 -20.38
C SER A 343 38.09 17.53 -19.85
N ASP A 344 38.33 18.57 -20.66
CA ASP A 344 39.19 19.73 -20.29
C ASP A 344 38.44 21.05 -20.05
N LEU A 345 37.11 21.03 -19.87
CA LEU A 345 36.32 22.24 -19.55
C LEU A 345 35.59 22.14 -18.21
N VAL A 346 36.30 21.82 -17.14
CA VAL A 346 35.81 22.06 -15.76
C VAL A 346 37.01 22.37 -14.88
N PHE A 347 37.20 23.64 -14.52
CA PHE A 347 37.56 24.10 -13.15
C PHE A 347 37.87 25.61 -13.19
N GLN A 348 36.91 26.45 -12.78
CA GLN A 348 37.13 27.66 -11.96
C GLN A 348 35.82 28.41 -11.64
N GLY A 349 35.57 28.65 -10.34
CA GLY A 349 34.55 29.57 -9.79
C GLY A 349 33.54 28.86 -8.87
N ARG A 350 33.76 28.73 -7.55
CA ARG A 350 33.62 29.70 -6.43
C ARG A 350 32.16 29.91 -5.98
N ASP A 351 31.85 29.26 -4.86
CA ASP A 351 30.93 29.56 -3.75
C ASP A 351 29.76 30.54 -3.97
N ASP A 352 28.56 29.97 -4.12
CA ASP A 352 27.35 30.27 -3.34
C ASP A 352 26.44 29.03 -3.41
N GLY A 353 26.09 28.46 -2.24
CA GLY A 353 25.42 27.16 -2.11
C GLY A 353 23.95 27.17 -2.50
N GLU A 354 23.67 27.28 -3.79
CA GLU A 354 22.35 27.00 -4.36
C GLU A 354 22.29 25.52 -4.68
N SER A 355 21.43 24.78 -3.97
CA SER A 355 21.16 23.37 -4.26
C SER A 355 20.78 23.26 -5.75
N PRO A 356 21.42 22.40 -6.55
CA PRO A 356 21.21 22.37 -7.99
C PRO A 356 19.72 22.19 -8.28
N ALA A 357 19.09 23.26 -8.78
CA ALA A 357 17.69 23.24 -9.17
C ALA A 357 17.49 22.07 -10.14
N ALA A 358 16.48 21.25 -9.85
CA ALA A 358 16.16 20.10 -10.67
C ALA A 358 15.83 20.59 -12.09
N THR A 359 16.71 20.32 -13.05
CA THR A 359 16.48 20.62 -14.47
C THR A 359 15.58 19.52 -15.04
N GLY A 360 14.27 19.69 -14.87
CA GLY A 360 13.25 18.78 -15.38
C GLY A 360 12.02 19.57 -15.82
N GLU A 361 11.20 18.94 -16.66
CA GLU A 361 9.88 19.49 -16.98
C GLU A 361 9.04 19.51 -15.69
N PRO A 362 8.22 20.55 -15.44
CA PRO A 362 7.23 20.55 -14.36
C PRO A 362 6.43 19.25 -14.32
N GLY A 363 5.86 18.88 -13.18
CA GLY A 363 4.97 17.71 -13.09
C GLY A 363 5.61 16.35 -13.40
N THR A 364 6.94 16.25 -13.44
CA THR A 364 7.68 14.98 -13.59
C THR A 364 8.37 14.58 -12.29
N ILE A 365 8.69 13.30 -12.13
CA ILE A 365 9.57 12.82 -11.04
C ILE A 365 11.04 12.87 -11.49
N GLY A 366 11.31 12.51 -12.75
CA GLY A 366 12.66 12.47 -13.32
C GLY A 366 13.53 11.34 -12.77
N ASP A 367 14.75 11.64 -12.30
CA ASP A 367 15.66 10.61 -11.77
C ASP A 367 15.12 9.99 -10.45
N ALA A 368 14.52 8.81 -10.56
CA ALA A 368 13.88 8.11 -9.46
C ALA A 368 14.80 7.92 -8.24
N ARG A 369 16.10 7.66 -8.42
CA ARG A 369 17.04 7.44 -7.29
C ARG A 369 17.34 8.71 -6.50
N ARG A 370 17.14 9.88 -7.11
CA ARG A 370 17.38 11.18 -6.47
C ARG A 370 16.10 11.90 -6.06
N ALA A 371 14.93 11.37 -6.41
CA ALA A 371 13.66 11.97 -6.05
C ALA A 371 13.47 12.00 -4.51
N ASP A 372 12.99 13.14 -4.02
CA ASP A 372 12.74 13.38 -2.61
C ASP A 372 11.22 13.41 -2.33
N PRO A 373 10.63 12.33 -1.81
CA PRO A 373 9.22 12.34 -1.43
C PRO A 373 8.90 13.37 -0.35
N CYS A 374 9.86 13.74 0.50
CA CYS A 374 9.63 14.74 1.54
C CYS A 374 9.52 16.16 1.00
N GLY A 375 10.08 16.43 -0.18
CA GLY A 375 9.88 17.69 -0.89
C GLY A 375 8.44 17.91 -1.37
N LEU A 376 7.59 16.88 -1.31
CA LEU A 376 6.16 16.93 -1.67
C LEU A 376 5.24 17.05 -0.45
N LEU A 377 5.79 17.20 0.75
CA LEU A 377 5.04 17.39 1.99
C LEU A 377 5.55 18.61 2.75
N ASP A 378 4.61 19.36 3.35
CA ASP A 378 4.94 20.44 4.27
C ASP A 378 4.16 20.30 5.58
N SER A 379 4.89 20.25 6.70
CA SER A 379 4.29 20.16 8.03
C SER A 379 3.43 21.37 8.36
N ALA A 380 3.76 22.56 7.87
CA ALA A 380 3.00 23.77 8.18
C ALA A 380 1.63 23.76 7.50
N SER A 381 1.54 23.30 6.25
CA SER A 381 0.30 23.13 5.50
C SER A 381 -0.72 22.23 6.19
N LEU A 382 -0.25 21.27 7.00
CA LEU A 382 -1.08 20.30 7.71
C LEU A 382 -1.34 20.65 9.19
N SER A 383 -0.79 21.77 9.69
CA SER A 383 -0.88 22.18 11.10
C SER A 383 -2.32 22.41 11.62
N ARG A 384 -3.28 22.63 10.70
CA ARG A 384 -4.70 22.76 11.05
C ARG A 384 -5.31 21.47 11.60
N PHE A 385 -4.69 20.32 11.35
CA PHE A 385 -5.19 19.00 11.79
C PHE A 385 -4.65 18.58 13.16
N GLY A 386 -3.57 19.21 13.63
CA GLY A 386 -2.91 18.90 14.90
C GLY A 386 -1.44 19.35 14.92
N ARG A 387 -0.69 18.89 15.92
CA ARG A 387 0.76 19.09 15.96
C ARG A 387 1.40 18.20 14.89
N THR A 388 2.06 18.79 13.91
CA THR A 388 2.66 18.06 12.79
C THR A 388 4.15 17.81 12.98
N ARG A 389 4.64 16.70 12.44
CA ARG A 389 6.07 16.37 12.37
C ARG A 389 6.38 15.58 11.11
N LEU A 390 7.25 16.13 10.25
CA LEU A 390 7.76 15.44 9.07
C LEU A 390 8.81 14.39 9.47
N THR A 391 8.64 13.17 8.97
CA THR A 391 9.50 12.02 9.22
C THR A 391 9.92 11.40 7.90
N ALA A 392 11.20 11.58 7.54
CA ALA A 392 11.76 11.07 6.30
C ALA A 392 12.23 9.62 6.38
N ASP A 393 12.39 9.08 7.59
CA ASP A 393 13.08 7.82 7.91
C ASP A 393 12.17 6.79 8.59
N TYR A 394 10.88 6.77 8.22
CA TYR A 394 9.90 5.80 8.71
C TYR A 394 9.18 5.19 7.50
N GLY A 395 9.23 3.86 7.38
CA GLY A 395 8.77 3.12 6.21
C GLY A 395 9.78 3.05 5.06
N GLU A 396 9.25 2.84 3.86
CA GLU A 396 9.97 2.54 2.62
C GLU A 396 10.88 3.69 2.17
N ILE A 397 11.89 3.42 1.36
CA ILE A 397 12.85 4.46 0.92
C ILE A 397 12.19 5.50 -0.01
N ASN A 398 11.16 5.12 -0.77
CA ASN A 398 10.35 5.98 -1.64
C ASN A 398 9.20 6.70 -0.91
N ARG A 399 9.15 6.62 0.42
CA ARG A 399 8.08 7.20 1.24
C ARG A 399 8.56 8.37 2.09
N CYS A 400 7.66 9.32 2.36
CA CYS A 400 7.80 10.31 3.42
C CYS A 400 6.48 10.54 4.15
N ASP A 401 6.55 10.82 5.45
CA ASP A 401 5.36 11.01 6.28
C ASP A 401 5.33 12.37 6.97
N VAL A 402 4.12 12.89 7.18
CA VAL A 402 3.85 13.90 8.20
C VAL A 402 2.90 13.30 9.23
N LEU A 403 3.44 13.06 10.42
CA LEU A 403 2.69 12.58 11.58
C LEU A 403 1.89 13.73 12.18
N VAL A 404 0.63 13.46 12.53
CA VAL A 404 -0.32 14.41 13.10
C VAL A 404 -0.69 13.96 14.51
N GLY A 405 -0.24 14.71 15.51
CA GLY A 405 -0.45 14.41 16.91
C GLY A 405 -1.45 15.30 17.63
N ARG A 406 -2.07 14.73 18.67
CA ARG A 406 -2.97 15.38 19.62
C ARG A 406 -2.64 14.91 21.03
N ASN A 407 -2.50 15.84 21.97
CA ASN A 407 -2.14 15.54 23.37
C ASN A 407 -0.85 14.71 23.54
N GLY A 408 0.11 14.89 22.63
CA GLY A 408 1.41 14.20 22.68
C GLY A 408 1.42 12.80 22.09
N ILE A 409 0.31 12.32 21.53
CA ILE A 409 0.19 11.03 20.84
C ILE A 409 -0.07 11.30 19.35
N ASP A 410 0.56 10.56 18.46
CA ASP A 410 0.30 10.63 17.02
C ASP A 410 -0.99 9.87 16.71
N VAL A 411 -1.98 10.54 16.10
CA VAL A 411 -3.35 10.01 15.90
C VAL A 411 -3.69 9.75 14.43
N ALA A 412 -2.96 10.39 13.52
CA ALA A 412 -3.10 10.24 12.08
C ALA A 412 -1.78 10.62 11.38
N GLU A 413 -1.68 10.35 10.09
CA GLU A 413 -0.55 10.78 9.27
C GLU A 413 -0.97 11.04 7.82
N ALA A 414 -0.17 11.85 7.13
CA ALA A 414 -0.18 11.98 5.68
C ALA A 414 1.08 11.32 5.13
N GLN A 415 0.93 10.27 4.33
CA GLN A 415 2.02 9.56 3.68
C GLN A 415 2.11 10.00 2.22
N VAL A 416 3.32 10.10 1.68
CA VAL A 416 3.59 10.26 0.24
C VAL A 416 4.49 9.12 -0.21
N TYR A 417 4.08 8.41 -1.26
CA TYR A 417 4.89 7.39 -1.95
C TYR A 417 5.16 7.80 -3.38
N LEU A 418 6.38 7.55 -3.85
CA LEU A 418 6.73 7.60 -5.26
C LEU A 418 6.67 6.19 -5.84
N ASP A 419 6.03 6.03 -6.99
CA ASP A 419 5.79 4.71 -7.56
C ASP A 419 6.00 4.73 -9.08
N ALA A 420 6.55 3.63 -9.59
CA ALA A 420 6.89 3.46 -11.00
C ALA A 420 5.71 2.92 -11.82
N GLU A 421 4.73 2.28 -11.17
CA GLU A 421 3.57 1.75 -11.87
C GLU A 421 2.58 2.89 -12.19
N PRO A 422 2.16 3.05 -13.46
CA PRO A 422 1.15 4.04 -13.80
C PRO A 422 -0.22 3.67 -13.22
N ALA A 423 -0.90 4.63 -12.61
CA ALA A 423 -2.25 4.43 -12.10
C ALA A 423 -3.25 4.09 -13.22
N ALA A 424 -4.22 3.23 -12.91
CA ALA A 424 -5.44 3.10 -13.70
C ALA A 424 -6.60 3.82 -12.98
N PHE A 425 -7.21 4.80 -13.63
CA PHE A 425 -8.26 5.64 -13.03
C PHE A 425 -9.69 5.25 -13.46
N GLU A 426 -9.92 4.01 -13.86
CA GLU A 426 -11.24 3.58 -14.34
C GLU A 426 -12.31 3.73 -13.24
N GLY A 427 -13.32 4.57 -13.50
CA GLY A 427 -14.42 4.82 -12.55
C GLY A 427 -14.07 5.72 -11.36
N VAL A 428 -12.88 6.33 -11.34
CA VAL A 428 -12.43 7.24 -10.28
C VAL A 428 -12.58 8.70 -10.76
N PRO A 429 -13.07 9.65 -9.93
CA PRO A 429 -13.04 11.05 -10.27
C PRO A 429 -11.60 11.55 -10.49
N VAL A 430 -11.33 12.07 -11.70
CA VAL A 430 -10.03 12.65 -12.08
C VAL A 430 -10.20 14.12 -12.40
N ARG A 431 -9.28 14.96 -11.91
CA ARG A 431 -9.13 16.36 -12.31
C ARG A 431 -7.73 16.61 -12.85
N THR A 432 -7.61 17.43 -13.89
CA THR A 432 -6.31 17.87 -14.40
C THR A 432 -5.91 19.20 -13.76
N VAL A 433 -4.67 19.31 -13.28
CA VAL A 433 -4.10 20.55 -12.76
C VAL A 433 -2.73 20.77 -13.38
N GLY A 434 -2.59 21.81 -14.20
CA GLY A 434 -1.37 22.00 -14.99
C GLY A 434 -1.14 20.80 -15.91
N ASN A 435 -0.04 20.09 -15.71
CA ASN A 435 0.36 18.93 -16.48
C ASN A 435 0.32 17.60 -15.71
N VAL A 436 -0.37 17.58 -14.56
CA VAL A 436 -0.62 16.37 -13.79
C VAL A 436 -2.11 16.06 -13.71
N GLU A 437 -2.44 14.78 -13.55
CA GLU A 437 -3.80 14.32 -13.30
C GLU A 437 -3.91 13.87 -11.85
N VAL A 438 -4.95 14.32 -11.16
CA VAL A 438 -5.21 14.00 -9.75
C VAL A 438 -6.48 13.17 -9.66
N ALA A 439 -6.35 11.93 -9.21
CA ALA A 439 -7.46 11.03 -8.96
C ALA A 439 -7.80 10.98 -7.47
N SER A 440 -9.11 11.04 -7.18
CA SER A 440 -9.63 11.00 -5.81
C SER A 440 -10.39 9.71 -5.54
N PHE A 441 -9.72 8.76 -4.90
CA PHE A 441 -10.33 7.49 -4.53
C PHE A 441 -11.32 7.68 -3.37
N PRO A 442 -12.41 6.89 -3.32
CA PRO A 442 -13.29 6.84 -2.16
C PRO A 442 -12.52 6.55 -0.86
N ARG A 443 -13.05 7.00 0.27
CA ARG A 443 -12.49 6.65 1.58
C ARG A 443 -12.65 5.16 1.83
N GLU A 444 -11.59 4.52 2.30
CA GLU A 444 -11.58 3.12 2.75
C GLU A 444 -11.28 3.11 4.24
N GLU A 445 -12.23 2.69 5.08
CA GLU A 445 -12.06 2.55 6.54
C GLU A 445 -11.25 3.67 7.23
N ASP A 446 -9.96 3.39 7.48
CA ASP A 446 -8.96 4.19 8.19
C ASP A 446 -7.98 4.94 7.26
N ALA A 447 -8.27 5.00 5.95
CA ALA A 447 -7.44 5.63 4.93
C ALA A 447 -8.25 6.45 3.91
N CYS A 448 -7.61 7.47 3.35
CA CYS A 448 -8.11 8.20 2.19
C CYS A 448 -6.97 8.45 1.20
N VAL A 449 -7.12 7.94 -0.02
CA VAL A 449 -6.05 7.90 -1.03
C VAL A 449 -6.29 8.93 -2.12
N ARG A 450 -5.21 9.62 -2.51
CA ARG A 450 -5.12 10.44 -3.71
C ARG A 450 -3.94 9.96 -4.53
N VAL A 451 -4.08 10.02 -5.84
CA VAL A 451 -3.01 9.63 -6.75
C VAL A 451 -2.79 10.75 -7.76
N ILE A 452 -1.54 11.17 -7.91
CA ILE A 452 -1.11 12.13 -8.92
C ILE A 452 -0.37 11.35 -10.01
N ALA A 453 -0.94 11.27 -11.21
CA ALA A 453 -0.21 10.78 -12.39
C ALA A 453 0.67 11.91 -12.95
N THR A 454 1.96 11.63 -13.08
CA THR A 454 2.98 12.59 -13.52
C THR A 454 3.17 12.54 -15.03
N ALA A 455 3.75 13.60 -15.60
CA ALA A 455 3.95 13.72 -17.04
C ALA A 455 4.92 12.67 -17.62
N ASP A 456 5.82 12.11 -16.80
CA ASP A 456 6.72 11.01 -17.13
C ASP A 456 6.10 9.61 -16.93
N ARG A 457 4.78 9.54 -16.75
CA ARG A 457 4.00 8.30 -16.55
C ARG A 457 4.44 7.51 -15.33
N GLN A 458 4.84 8.21 -14.28
CA GLN A 458 4.98 7.66 -12.93
C GLN A 458 3.78 8.13 -12.09
N GLN A 459 3.73 7.71 -10.83
CA GLN A 459 2.67 8.15 -9.94
C GLN A 459 3.20 8.54 -8.57
N ILE A 460 2.46 9.43 -7.92
CA ILE A 460 2.68 9.84 -6.54
C ILE A 460 1.38 9.50 -5.80
N GLN A 461 1.48 8.59 -4.82
CA GLN A 461 0.35 8.25 -3.95
C GLN A 461 0.41 9.07 -2.68
N ILE A 462 -0.72 9.65 -2.28
CA ILE A 462 -0.85 10.46 -1.07
C ILE A 462 -1.97 9.87 -0.22
N ILE A 463 -1.64 9.44 0.99
CA ILE A 463 -2.54 8.67 1.84
C ILE A 463 -2.71 9.39 3.18
N GLY A 464 -3.92 9.81 3.50
CA GLY A 464 -4.29 10.22 4.85
C GLY A 464 -4.73 9.00 5.64
N LYS A 465 -3.97 8.59 6.67
CA LYS A 465 -4.20 7.37 7.46
C LYS A 465 -4.48 7.68 8.93
N GLN A 466 -5.37 6.92 9.57
CA GLN A 466 -5.67 6.99 11.00
C GLN A 466 -4.88 5.93 11.78
N TRP A 467 -4.31 6.33 12.91
CA TRP A 467 -3.66 5.43 13.88
C TRP A 467 -4.47 5.26 15.17
N ASP A 468 -5.11 6.33 15.64
CA ASP A 468 -5.86 6.32 16.90
C ASP A 468 -7.08 7.28 16.84
N THR A 469 -7.98 7.16 17.81
CA THR A 469 -9.18 7.99 17.93
C THR A 469 -9.10 8.99 19.09
N PRO A 470 -9.60 10.23 18.92
CA PRO A 470 -10.17 10.80 17.70
C PRO A 470 -9.11 11.32 16.72
N ALA A 471 -9.20 10.90 15.45
CA ALA A 471 -8.38 11.43 14.35
C ALA A 471 -9.08 12.60 13.61
N PRO A 472 -8.31 13.45 12.88
CA PRO A 472 -8.88 14.42 11.94
C PRO A 472 -9.62 13.75 10.77
N ASN A 473 -10.30 14.54 9.94
CA ASN A 473 -10.86 14.04 8.68
C ASN A 473 -9.73 13.65 7.73
N LEU A 474 -9.59 12.34 7.47
CA LEU A 474 -8.51 11.77 6.67
C LEU A 474 -8.51 12.23 5.21
N CYS A 475 -9.70 12.45 4.63
CA CYS A 475 -9.78 12.93 3.26
C CYS A 475 -9.39 14.39 3.16
N GLU A 476 -9.78 15.23 4.12
CA GLU A 476 -9.31 16.62 4.16
C GLU A 476 -7.79 16.70 4.40
N LEU A 477 -7.23 15.77 5.18
CA LEU A 477 -5.79 15.65 5.40
C LEU A 477 -5.06 15.26 4.11
N ALA A 478 -5.54 14.24 3.40
CA ALA A 478 -5.00 13.81 2.12
C ALA A 478 -5.15 14.89 1.03
N ASP A 479 -6.29 15.58 0.97
CA ASP A 479 -6.54 16.68 0.04
C ASP A 479 -5.57 17.85 0.27
N ALA A 480 -5.32 18.21 1.54
CA ALA A 480 -4.37 19.27 1.87
C ALA A 480 -2.93 18.93 1.45
N ALA A 481 -2.50 17.69 1.72
CA ALA A 481 -1.18 17.21 1.29
C ALA A 481 -1.08 17.17 -0.24
N THR A 482 -2.16 16.76 -0.92
CA THR A 482 -2.24 16.71 -2.38
C THR A 482 -2.15 18.10 -3.00
N ASP A 483 -2.86 19.08 -2.46
CA ASP A 483 -2.81 20.45 -2.98
C ASP A 483 -1.42 21.06 -2.83
N TYR A 484 -0.70 20.75 -1.73
CA TYR A 484 0.70 21.15 -1.58
C TYR A 484 1.60 20.48 -2.64
N ALA A 485 1.51 19.15 -2.79
CA ALA A 485 2.30 18.40 -3.77
C ALA A 485 2.05 18.88 -5.21
N VAL A 486 0.79 19.14 -5.58
CA VAL A 486 0.42 19.70 -6.89
C VAL A 486 1.02 21.10 -7.07
N GLY A 487 1.07 21.93 -6.03
CA GLY A 487 1.75 23.23 -6.07
C GLY A 487 3.24 23.09 -6.39
N VAL A 488 3.94 22.18 -5.71
CA VAL A 488 5.36 21.88 -5.98
C VAL A 488 5.56 21.41 -7.42
N LEU A 489 4.69 20.52 -7.91
CA LEU A 489 4.76 19.98 -9.26
C LEU A 489 4.40 21.00 -10.35
N ALA A 490 3.58 22.00 -10.05
CA ALA A 490 3.28 23.09 -10.97
C ALA A 490 4.51 23.99 -11.21
N ASP A 491 5.36 24.15 -10.20
CA ASP A 491 6.56 24.98 -10.25
C ASP A 491 7.78 24.25 -10.85
N GLY A 492 7.80 22.90 -10.81
CA GLY A 492 8.94 22.11 -11.29
C GLY A 492 8.76 20.59 -11.14
N PRO A 493 9.81 19.81 -11.39
CA PRO A 493 9.80 18.37 -11.12
C PRO A 493 9.83 18.10 -9.60
N VAL A 494 9.62 16.84 -9.20
CA VAL A 494 9.82 16.39 -7.81
C VAL A 494 11.20 16.86 -7.31
N PRO A 495 11.29 17.48 -6.12
CA PRO A 495 12.56 17.92 -5.55
C PRO A 495 13.60 16.80 -5.45
N ARG A 496 14.87 17.18 -5.48
CA ARG A 496 15.99 16.25 -5.32
C ARG A 496 16.42 16.17 -3.87
N ARG A 497 16.79 14.98 -3.42
CA ARG A 497 17.33 14.78 -2.07
C ARG A 497 18.56 15.67 -1.91
N SER A 498 18.56 16.48 -0.87
CA SER A 498 19.66 17.42 -0.58
C SER A 498 20.94 16.72 -0.11
N THR A 499 20.81 15.49 0.40
CA THR A 499 21.92 14.69 0.92
C THR A 499 21.99 13.36 0.18
N GLU A 500 23.20 13.00 -0.27
CA GLU A 500 23.43 11.67 -0.83
C GLU A 500 23.26 10.59 0.25
N PRO A 501 22.67 9.43 -0.08
CA PRO A 501 22.64 8.31 0.85
C PRO A 501 24.04 7.90 1.29
N ALA A 502 24.17 7.42 2.52
CA ALA A 502 25.44 6.88 3.01
C ALA A 502 25.93 5.75 2.08
N ALA A 503 27.26 5.64 1.90
CA ALA A 503 27.86 4.68 0.97
C ALA A 503 27.43 3.21 1.22
N ASN A 504 27.09 2.88 2.47
CA ASN A 504 26.60 1.57 2.88
C ASN A 504 25.06 1.47 3.00
N SER A 505 24.28 2.41 2.46
CA SER A 505 22.81 2.34 2.45
C SER A 505 22.29 1.41 1.36
N LEU A 506 21.21 0.68 1.66
CA LEU A 506 20.40 -0.10 0.72
C LEU A 506 19.81 0.77 -0.39
N ALA A 507 19.62 2.08 -0.17
CA ALA A 507 19.19 3.03 -1.20
C ALA A 507 20.10 3.04 -2.44
N LEU A 508 21.36 2.61 -2.30
CA LEU A 508 22.36 2.55 -3.37
C LEU A 508 22.50 1.15 -4.01
N ILE A 509 21.65 0.19 -3.63
CA ILE A 509 21.67 -1.19 -4.10
C ILE A 509 20.40 -1.45 -4.91
N ASP A 510 20.49 -2.26 -5.97
CA ASP A 510 19.34 -2.71 -6.76
C ASP A 510 18.77 -3.99 -6.14
N ALA A 511 17.54 -3.92 -5.62
CA ALA A 511 16.83 -5.04 -5.01
C ALA A 511 16.73 -6.27 -5.93
N CYS A 512 16.55 -6.07 -7.24
CA CYS A 512 16.41 -7.16 -8.20
C CYS A 512 17.71 -7.96 -8.41
N THR A 513 18.85 -7.43 -7.96
CA THR A 513 20.14 -8.13 -8.05
C THR A 513 20.42 -9.04 -6.85
N LEU A 514 19.58 -8.98 -5.80
CA LEU A 514 19.82 -9.69 -4.55
C LEU A 514 19.49 -11.18 -4.62
N LEU A 515 18.56 -11.60 -5.49
CA LEU A 515 18.15 -12.99 -5.64
C LEU A 515 18.35 -13.44 -7.09
N ASP A 516 19.07 -14.55 -7.26
CA ASP A 516 19.31 -15.14 -8.58
C ASP A 516 18.37 -16.32 -8.87
N ALA A 517 18.48 -16.87 -10.08
CA ALA A 517 17.73 -18.05 -10.48
C ALA A 517 17.99 -19.28 -9.60
N ALA A 518 19.15 -19.35 -8.94
CA ALA A 518 19.44 -20.47 -8.05
C ALA A 518 18.68 -20.36 -6.74
N ALA A 519 18.64 -19.16 -6.15
CA ALA A 519 17.88 -18.87 -4.93
C ALA A 519 16.37 -19.07 -5.15
N LEU A 520 15.81 -18.52 -6.23
CA LEU A 520 14.36 -18.52 -6.45
C LEU A 520 13.77 -19.90 -6.78
N ARG A 521 14.59 -20.88 -7.19
CA ARG A 521 14.14 -22.28 -7.45
C ARG A 521 13.50 -22.97 -6.25
N HIS A 522 13.64 -22.42 -5.04
CA HIS A 522 13.02 -22.94 -3.83
C HIS A 522 11.53 -22.57 -3.70
N VAL A 523 11.06 -21.58 -4.47
CA VAL A 523 9.66 -21.18 -4.54
C VAL A 523 9.07 -21.72 -5.84
N PRO A 524 8.12 -22.67 -5.80
CA PRO A 524 7.50 -23.22 -7.00
C PRO A 524 6.89 -22.12 -7.87
N GLY A 525 7.03 -22.21 -9.19
CA GLY A 525 6.44 -21.25 -10.14
C GLY A 525 7.26 -19.97 -10.35
N VAL A 526 8.01 -19.51 -9.35
CA VAL A 526 8.73 -18.22 -9.39
C VAL A 526 10.08 -18.34 -10.12
N GLY A 527 10.29 -17.49 -11.13
CA GLY A 527 11.50 -17.44 -11.96
C GLY A 527 12.27 -16.13 -11.84
N ALA A 528 13.62 -16.19 -11.86
CA ALA A 528 14.45 -14.98 -11.75
C ALA A 528 14.41 -14.04 -12.96
N ARG A 529 13.91 -14.49 -14.12
CA ARG A 529 13.83 -13.65 -15.32
C ARG A 529 12.68 -12.65 -15.26
N ASP A 530 11.80 -12.82 -14.28
CA ASP A 530 10.52 -12.12 -14.18
C ASP A 530 10.53 -11.12 -13.02
N GLY A 531 11.73 -10.72 -12.56
CA GLY A 531 11.88 -9.69 -11.52
C GLY A 531 11.35 -8.35 -12.01
N ARG A 532 10.29 -7.86 -11.37
CA ARG A 532 9.67 -6.56 -11.60
C ARG A 532 10.27 -5.56 -10.62
N PRO A 533 11.14 -4.63 -11.09
CA PRO A 533 11.66 -3.59 -10.21
C PRO A 533 10.57 -2.58 -9.89
N GLY A 534 10.45 -2.21 -8.61
CA GLY A 534 9.66 -1.04 -8.23
C GLY A 534 10.42 0.26 -8.38
N PHE A 535 9.91 1.29 -7.72
CA PHE A 535 10.48 2.63 -7.80
C PHE A 535 11.96 2.67 -7.38
N ALA A 536 12.80 3.24 -8.25
CA ALA A 536 14.25 3.34 -8.08
C ALA A 536 14.99 1.99 -7.83
N SER A 537 14.32 0.86 -8.10
CA SER A 537 14.80 -0.50 -7.77
C SER A 537 15.07 -0.70 -6.28
N TRP A 538 14.36 0.00 -5.40
CA TRP A 538 14.40 -0.21 -3.94
C TRP A 538 13.51 -1.35 -3.46
N ASN A 539 12.65 -1.85 -4.35
CA ASN A 539 11.99 -3.13 -4.19
C ASN A 539 12.08 -3.93 -5.50
N CYS A 540 11.86 -5.23 -5.39
CA CYS A 540 11.73 -6.13 -6.52
C CYS A 540 10.76 -7.25 -6.19
N GLU A 541 9.88 -7.57 -7.14
CA GLU A 541 8.95 -8.68 -7.03
C GLU A 541 9.26 -9.74 -8.09
N TRP A 542 9.28 -11.01 -7.70
CA TRP A 542 9.25 -12.14 -8.61
C TRP A 542 7.97 -12.93 -8.36
N SER A 543 7.08 -12.99 -9.34
CA SER A 543 5.84 -13.77 -9.27
C SER A 543 5.82 -14.88 -10.32
N ASP A 544 5.00 -15.90 -10.08
CA ASP A 544 4.66 -16.88 -11.11
C ASP A 544 3.65 -16.32 -12.12
N ALA A 545 3.32 -17.11 -13.15
CA ALA A 545 2.44 -16.64 -14.23
C ALA A 545 0.97 -16.48 -13.79
N ASP A 546 0.56 -17.17 -12.73
CA ASP A 546 -0.83 -17.21 -12.25
C ASP A 546 -1.06 -16.24 -11.07
N GLY A 547 0.01 -15.72 -10.45
CA GLY A 547 -0.01 -14.88 -9.26
C GLY A 547 -0.22 -15.66 -7.96
N ASP A 548 -0.10 -16.99 -7.99
CA ASP A 548 -0.33 -17.86 -6.83
C ASP A 548 0.92 -17.95 -5.92
N SER A 549 2.08 -17.53 -6.42
CA SER A 549 3.32 -17.50 -5.66
C SER A 549 4.16 -16.30 -6.05
N ASP A 550 4.69 -15.61 -5.05
CA ASP A 550 5.58 -14.47 -5.25
C ASP A 550 6.65 -14.38 -4.15
N VAL A 551 7.70 -13.66 -4.50
CA VAL A 551 8.76 -13.22 -3.59
C VAL A 551 8.91 -11.72 -3.75
N VAL A 552 8.77 -10.97 -2.67
CA VAL A 552 8.98 -9.52 -2.65
C VAL A 552 10.20 -9.23 -1.79
N VAL A 553 11.12 -8.45 -2.34
CA VAL A 553 12.23 -7.83 -1.60
C VAL A 553 12.01 -6.33 -1.56
N GLU A 554 12.06 -5.74 -0.38
CA GLU A 554 11.85 -4.31 -0.18
C GLU A 554 12.81 -3.75 0.88
N TYR A 555 13.19 -2.49 0.71
CA TYR A 555 13.98 -1.77 1.70
C TYR A 555 13.10 -0.80 2.49
N SER A 556 13.20 -0.88 3.82
CA SER A 556 12.42 -0.06 4.73
C SER A 556 13.28 0.42 5.91
N ARG A 557 12.71 1.35 6.69
CA ARG A 557 13.33 2.01 7.83
C ARG A 557 12.34 2.06 8.98
N ASP A 558 12.79 1.64 10.15
CA ASP A 558 11.96 1.71 11.37
C ASP A 558 12.82 2.07 12.59
N ASN A 559 12.21 2.51 13.69
CA ASN A 559 12.90 2.81 14.93
C ASN A 559 13.35 1.54 15.68
N SER A 560 12.69 0.41 15.45
CA SER A 560 12.90 -0.86 16.15
C SER A 560 12.23 -1.98 15.38
N LEU A 561 12.88 -3.15 15.33
CA LEU A 561 12.30 -4.37 14.74
C LEU A 561 11.78 -5.36 15.79
N LYS A 562 11.84 -4.99 17.08
CA LYS A 562 11.60 -5.94 18.19
C LYS A 562 10.19 -6.50 18.26
N ASP A 563 9.22 -5.77 17.73
CA ASP A 563 7.80 -6.12 17.76
C ASP A 563 7.34 -6.67 16.39
N ASP A 564 8.26 -6.84 15.43
CA ASP A 564 7.96 -7.20 14.03
C ASP A 564 8.16 -8.69 13.74
N GLY A 565 7.93 -9.55 14.73
CA GLY A 565 7.97 -11.00 14.60
C GLY A 565 8.86 -11.71 15.62
N GLU A 566 8.98 -13.01 15.46
CA GLU A 566 9.81 -13.85 16.33
C GLU A 566 11.30 -13.71 15.95
N PRO A 567 12.19 -13.47 16.91
CA PRO A 567 13.61 -13.29 16.63
C PRO A 567 14.27 -14.62 16.28
N GLU A 568 14.94 -14.66 15.12
CA GLU A 568 15.62 -15.86 14.58
C GLU A 568 17.05 -15.53 14.14
N ASP A 569 17.94 -16.53 14.16
CA ASP A 569 19.31 -16.38 13.64
C ASP A 569 19.34 -16.65 12.13
N ILE A 570 19.65 -15.61 11.35
CA ILE A 570 19.71 -15.66 9.89
C ILE A 570 21.13 -15.30 9.47
N ALA A 571 21.90 -16.31 9.05
CA ALA A 571 23.30 -16.15 8.67
C ALA A 571 24.19 -15.48 9.74
N GLY A 572 23.92 -15.75 11.04
CA GLY A 572 24.68 -15.20 12.17
C GLY A 572 24.25 -13.80 12.62
N THR A 573 23.19 -13.25 12.01
CA THR A 573 22.58 -11.98 12.41
C THR A 573 21.14 -12.25 12.84
N ARG A 574 20.72 -11.60 13.93
CA ARG A 574 19.34 -11.68 14.40
C ARG A 574 18.40 -10.96 13.41
N GLY A 575 17.50 -11.71 12.78
CA GLY A 575 16.35 -11.19 12.04
C GLY A 575 15.03 -11.49 12.76
N PHE A 576 13.93 -11.03 12.19
CA PHE A 576 12.57 -11.18 12.75
C PHE A 576 11.67 -11.82 11.71
N VAL A 577 10.94 -12.86 12.13
CA VAL A 577 10.16 -13.71 11.23
C VAL A 577 8.71 -13.70 11.68
N SER A 578 7.82 -13.33 10.77
CA SER A 578 6.38 -13.24 11.01
C SER A 578 5.62 -14.13 10.03
N PRO A 579 5.14 -15.30 10.47
CA PRO A 579 4.27 -16.12 9.64
C PRO A 579 2.93 -15.40 9.41
N GLN A 580 2.42 -15.47 8.19
CA GLN A 580 1.08 -15.00 7.80
C GLN A 580 0.83 -13.50 8.00
N GLU A 581 1.88 -12.68 8.12
CA GLU A 581 1.72 -11.23 8.32
C GLU A 581 1.16 -10.52 7.08
N ALA A 582 1.60 -10.93 5.89
CA ALA A 582 1.11 -10.36 4.62
C ALA A 582 -0.17 -11.05 4.11
N GLY A 583 -0.84 -11.81 4.95
CA GLY A 583 -2.04 -12.60 4.63
C GLY A 583 -1.82 -14.09 4.79
N ASP A 584 -2.87 -14.86 4.52
CA ASP A 584 -2.79 -16.32 4.49
C ASP A 584 -1.72 -16.77 3.48
N ASP A 585 -1.05 -17.88 3.78
CA ASP A 585 -0.01 -18.44 2.89
C ASP A 585 1.18 -17.49 2.62
N SER A 586 1.49 -16.62 3.58
CA SER A 586 2.68 -15.75 3.55
C SER A 586 3.68 -16.01 4.67
N CYS A 587 4.92 -15.58 4.48
CA CYS A 587 5.85 -15.32 5.57
C CYS A 587 6.72 -14.10 5.28
N VAL A 588 6.84 -13.20 6.26
CA VAL A 588 7.66 -12.00 6.19
C VAL A 588 8.90 -12.17 7.05
N VAL A 589 10.05 -11.76 6.53
CA VAL A 589 11.33 -11.74 7.24
C VAL A 589 11.92 -10.33 7.17
N ARG A 590 12.12 -9.71 8.32
CA ARG A 590 12.83 -8.43 8.45
C ARG A 590 14.24 -8.64 8.94
N PHE A 591 15.20 -8.14 8.18
CA PHE A 591 16.62 -8.35 8.42
C PHE A 591 17.36 -7.01 8.56
N PRO A 592 17.88 -6.69 9.77
CA PRO A 592 18.55 -5.42 10.00
C PRO A 592 19.82 -5.32 9.18
N HIS A 593 20.00 -4.19 8.50
CA HIS A 593 21.21 -3.92 7.70
C HIS A 593 22.15 -2.95 8.41
N ARG A 594 21.65 -1.78 8.81
CA ARG A 594 22.42 -0.80 9.58
C ARG A 594 21.54 0.01 10.51
N THR A 595 22.16 0.63 11.52
CA THR A 595 21.50 1.57 12.43
C THR A 595 22.16 2.94 12.32
N TYR A 596 21.37 4.01 12.35
CA TYR A 596 21.84 5.39 12.38
C TYR A 596 20.91 6.27 13.22
N THR A 597 21.31 7.50 13.47
CA THR A 597 20.48 8.49 14.17
C THR A 597 19.95 9.49 13.15
N ASN A 598 18.62 9.65 13.10
CA ASN A 598 17.99 10.62 12.19
C ASN A 598 18.15 12.07 12.73
N PRO A 599 17.76 13.10 11.96
CA PRO A 599 17.84 14.50 12.41
C PRO A 599 17.01 14.82 13.67
N HIS A 600 16.05 13.97 14.04
CA HIS A 600 15.23 14.10 15.25
C HIS A 600 15.87 13.45 16.49
N GLY A 601 16.99 12.75 16.32
CA GLY A 601 17.68 12.03 17.41
C GLY A 601 17.18 10.61 17.62
N ASP A 602 16.26 10.11 16.79
CA ASP A 602 15.76 8.74 16.86
C ASP A 602 16.79 7.76 16.29
N SER A 603 16.91 6.60 16.91
CA SER A 603 17.66 5.48 16.36
C SER A 603 16.81 4.80 15.29
N ILE A 604 17.28 4.79 14.05
CA ILE A 604 16.63 4.16 12.90
C ILE A 604 17.42 2.93 12.45
N VAL A 605 16.72 1.84 12.20
CA VAL A 605 17.17 0.60 11.59
C VAL A 605 16.74 0.60 10.14
N GLU A 606 17.69 0.77 9.23
CA GLU A 606 17.49 0.46 7.82
C GLU A 606 17.60 -1.06 7.65
N HIS A 607 16.60 -1.65 7.01
CA HIS A 607 16.46 -3.10 6.95
C HIS A 607 15.93 -3.56 5.59
N LEU A 608 16.18 -4.84 5.33
CA LEU A 608 15.60 -5.60 4.23
C LEU A 608 14.34 -6.29 4.74
N GLN A 609 13.22 -6.12 4.06
CA GLN A 609 12.01 -6.92 4.23
C GLN A 609 11.92 -7.89 3.05
N LEU A 610 11.77 -9.19 3.35
CA LEU A 610 11.54 -10.22 2.35
C LEU A 610 10.25 -10.96 2.66
N THR A 611 9.32 -10.94 1.71
CA THR A 611 8.04 -11.64 1.80
C THR A 611 8.03 -12.79 0.81
N VAL A 612 7.51 -13.94 1.23
CA VAL A 612 7.22 -15.07 0.34
C VAL A 612 5.74 -15.42 0.48
N HIS A 613 5.02 -15.43 -0.64
CA HIS A 613 3.69 -16.00 -0.77
C HIS A 613 3.75 -17.29 -1.59
N ALA A 614 3.11 -18.35 -1.12
CA ALA A 614 2.88 -19.57 -1.90
C ALA A 614 1.92 -20.51 -1.14
N PRO A 615 1.15 -21.39 -1.82
CA PRO A 615 0.21 -22.32 -1.19
C PRO A 615 0.95 -23.48 -0.48
N GLN A 616 1.63 -23.16 0.62
CA GLN A 616 2.45 -24.05 1.44
C GLN A 616 2.18 -23.81 2.93
N SER A 617 2.55 -24.77 3.78
CA SER A 617 2.42 -24.58 5.23
C SER A 617 3.29 -23.43 5.73
N PRO A 618 2.84 -22.63 6.72
CA PRO A 618 3.59 -21.48 7.25
C PRO A 618 5.04 -21.78 7.64
N SER A 619 5.30 -22.94 8.24
CA SER A 619 6.66 -23.36 8.62
C SER A 619 7.61 -23.52 7.43
N ARG A 620 7.10 -23.98 6.28
CA ARG A 620 7.88 -24.17 5.06
C ARG A 620 8.11 -22.83 4.34
N LEU A 621 7.10 -21.96 4.33
CA LEU A 621 7.22 -20.60 3.82
C LEU A 621 8.29 -19.83 4.60
N CYS A 622 8.23 -19.83 5.92
CA CYS A 622 9.21 -19.12 6.74
C CYS A 622 10.62 -19.68 6.61
N ALA A 623 10.80 -21.00 6.54
CA ALA A 623 12.11 -21.58 6.26
C ALA A 623 12.65 -21.15 4.87
N THR A 624 11.78 -21.02 3.87
CA THR A 624 12.15 -20.56 2.53
C THR A 624 12.50 -19.07 2.56
N ALA A 625 11.69 -18.24 3.20
CA ALA A 625 11.93 -16.80 3.35
C ALA A 625 13.25 -16.53 4.07
N GLN A 626 13.53 -17.23 5.19
CA GLN A 626 14.81 -17.13 5.91
C GLN A 626 16.02 -17.48 5.03
N ALA A 627 15.93 -18.54 4.22
CA ALA A 627 17.01 -18.95 3.32
C ALA A 627 17.26 -17.95 2.20
N LEU A 628 16.19 -17.35 1.65
CA LEU A 628 16.29 -16.29 0.65
C LEU A 628 16.88 -15.01 1.28
N THR A 629 16.46 -14.64 2.49
CA THR A 629 17.00 -13.49 3.22
C THR A 629 18.49 -13.66 3.51
N ALA A 630 18.93 -14.84 3.93
CA ALA A 630 20.36 -15.14 4.12
C ALA A 630 21.17 -14.94 2.81
N THR A 631 20.58 -15.32 1.67
CA THR A 631 21.19 -15.11 0.35
C THR A 631 21.28 -13.63 -0.01
N ALA A 632 20.18 -12.90 0.17
CA ALA A 632 20.11 -11.45 -0.07
C ALA A 632 21.12 -10.68 0.81
N ALA A 633 21.22 -11.00 2.10
CA ALA A 633 22.16 -10.39 3.03
C ALA A 633 23.62 -10.58 2.59
N LYS A 634 23.98 -11.79 2.13
CA LYS A 634 25.31 -12.06 1.57
C LYS A 634 25.59 -11.22 0.32
N ASN A 635 24.60 -11.06 -0.55
CA ASN A 635 24.74 -10.28 -1.78
C ASN A 635 24.86 -8.77 -1.49
N ILE A 636 24.11 -8.25 -0.51
CA ILE A 636 24.26 -6.88 0.00
C ILE A 636 25.70 -6.64 0.49
N ALA A 637 26.23 -7.53 1.35
CA ALA A 637 27.59 -7.40 1.87
C ALA A 637 28.65 -7.37 0.75
N ARG A 638 28.47 -8.17 -0.30
CA ARG A 638 29.34 -8.15 -1.48
C ARG A 638 29.24 -6.83 -2.24
N HIS A 639 28.03 -6.32 -2.51
CA HIS A 639 27.83 -5.05 -3.21
C HIS A 639 28.47 -3.87 -2.48
N ILE A 640 28.44 -3.88 -1.14
CA ILE A 640 29.07 -2.84 -0.32
C ILE A 640 30.59 -2.96 -0.35
N ALA A 641 31.14 -4.18 -0.40
CA ALA A 641 32.59 -4.40 -0.44
C ALA A 641 33.23 -4.09 -1.81
N GLU A 642 32.45 -4.08 -2.90
CA GLU A 642 32.92 -3.79 -4.26
C GLU A 642 32.95 -2.29 -4.59
N LYS A 643 32.33 -1.46 -3.77
CA LYS A 643 32.37 0.01 -3.85
C LYS A 643 33.51 0.55 -2.99
#